data_AF-A0A3M1G7J0-F1
#
_entry.id   AF-A0A3M1G7J0-F1
#
_cell.length_a   1.000
_cell.length_b   1.000
_cell.length_c   1.000
_cell.angle_alpha   90.00
_cell.angle_beta   90.00
_cell.angle_gamma   90.00
#
_symmetry.space_group_name_H-M   'P 1'
#
loop_
_entity.id
_entity.type
_entity.pdbx_description
1 polymer ?
#
loop_
_entity_poly.entity_id
_entity_poly.type
_entity_poly.pdbx_seq_one_letter_code
_entity_poly.pdbx_strand_id
1 'polypeptide(L)'
;MTRFWGSYHRLILGVSAIGLALIGQIWLARLHNRLIPAGFFTAALLLALFAFRGQNDVAYDPPSTENGRRPPQRWWLWLTLLAPLTLGGYALLRLDPDRPSSTFWMLHVASLVSFVAVVLILDRWSVPPRLSEQRERWYPSLFVLVAIILGAALFLRLYKLADYPFGVWFDEANSGLTALQVLEDPTYRPIFVSAIYGPALYIYLVALMFTVLGPTVFALRLASAVLGVLSVPAAYFAGRELFGRRGGLIAAFLMAVAHWNVNFSRIGMFNISPPLFELLAVGFLLRGIRRRRAADFAWSGLCLGLGFDFYVAFQLFIVAVGIYLVFQIVTRRGFLRQYWPGLLLLAVGVALLIAPVGKYALAQPEVYFGRARGLSILAEVPRERLLPALLENIRVHLLMFNVAGDANGRHNLPGAPMLVTVVGALFVLGAGLSLSRLHRSRASLLLIWFLIMLAGGFLALTFEAPQASRSIGAQPATLLLAVVPLHMLWREWDVTYPGRRYPRLFVWPLLLLMLPVLWSNYTFVFKKQMTNFEVWKSFSTPETIAARLIAAEDPATQVYVSSFFHGHPTIRFLARNAPPQEVWETDDHLPLHRPADRNILLLVEADRPGFLEEARKYYPNAQVEEVQPPFGGPTVLNVARLTTTDLAALQGVRGVYYPGTTWEGKPLVDWREPQIAFTWPDEAPLPAPFSVEWSGILTVEAYGRYQLELDAPSVAELYLDETLLARGEGGRITATAELAAGNHTLRIRALSGGGEVALKWRPDGAAEASPIPSWLLSTPPVSNNGLLGRYFPNGDWQEPVAFMQIDPRINLYFHHLPLPRPYTVEWTGKIAIPQAGNYGFGVESIDDSEVYIDGKLVASSPESNQYDEGTIHLDVGLHDIRIRFGDRTNHTHINLYWRPPGHDKTPIPSEALFPPMGSYESIAISDLNLFEPLQVEDSGVLAGAADGQVRPVDIEVLRRDLVDPRGMAVGPEGRIFVTDAGAQEVVILAPDGQILKKLTGGDAPFREPVDAA
;
A
#
# COMPACT_ATOMS: atom_id res chain seq x y z
N MET A 1 -53.59 7.31 36.46
CA MET A 1 -53.03 5.94 36.48
C MET A 1 -52.99 5.28 35.09
N THR A 2 -54.06 5.28 34.31
CA THR A 2 -54.11 4.66 32.95
C THR A 2 -53.05 5.17 31.97
N ARG A 3 -52.77 6.49 31.92
CA ARG A 3 -51.67 7.05 31.10
C ARG A 3 -50.26 6.60 31.54
N PHE A 4 -50.05 6.39 32.84
CA PHE A 4 -48.77 5.95 33.39
C PHE A 4 -48.46 4.50 33.01
N TRP A 5 -49.44 3.60 33.20
CA TRP A 5 -49.32 2.20 32.78
C TRP A 5 -49.13 2.04 31.27
N GLY A 6 -49.82 2.85 30.45
CA GLY A 6 -49.63 2.84 28.99
C GLY A 6 -48.24 3.33 28.55
N SER A 7 -47.63 4.29 29.24
CA SER A 7 -46.26 4.75 28.97
C SER A 7 -45.21 3.73 29.40
N TYR A 8 -45.41 3.12 30.57
CA TYR A 8 -44.53 2.08 31.11
C TYR A 8 -44.47 0.84 30.21
N HIS A 9 -45.61 0.37 29.68
CA HIS A 9 -45.64 -0.74 28.72
C HIS A 9 -44.89 -0.39 27.43
N ARG A 10 -45.05 0.82 26.91
CA ARG A 10 -44.32 1.28 25.70
C ARG A 10 -42.81 1.34 25.93
N LEU A 11 -42.38 1.77 27.11
CA LEU A 11 -40.97 1.77 27.49
C LEU A 11 -40.39 0.35 27.51
N ILE A 12 -41.08 -0.61 28.14
CA ILE A 12 -40.66 -2.03 28.17
C ILE A 12 -40.57 -2.59 26.75
N LEU A 13 -41.59 -2.38 25.93
CA LEU A 13 -41.60 -2.87 24.54
C LEU A 13 -40.46 -2.25 23.71
N GLY A 14 -40.14 -0.97 23.94
CA GLY A 14 -39.00 -0.30 23.32
C GLY A 14 -37.65 -0.91 23.72
N VAL A 15 -37.47 -1.22 25.01
CA VAL A 15 -36.26 -1.91 25.50
C VAL A 15 -36.19 -3.33 24.91
N SER A 16 -37.29 -4.07 24.90
CA SER A 16 -37.37 -5.41 24.31
C SER A 16 -37.06 -5.40 22.81
N ALA A 17 -37.51 -4.37 22.08
CA ALA A 17 -37.18 -4.22 20.67
C ALA A 17 -35.66 -4.04 20.44
N ILE A 18 -34.99 -3.20 21.24
CA ILE A 18 -33.52 -3.06 21.18
C ILE A 18 -32.84 -4.39 21.57
N GLY A 19 -33.34 -5.08 22.60
CA GLY A 19 -32.84 -6.39 23.01
C GLY A 19 -32.92 -7.43 21.89
N LEU A 20 -34.05 -7.51 21.19
CA LEU A 20 -34.23 -8.43 20.05
C LEU A 20 -33.35 -8.05 18.86
N ALA A 21 -33.16 -6.76 18.58
CA ALA A 21 -32.23 -6.32 17.55
C ALA A 21 -30.78 -6.71 17.89
N LEU A 22 -30.38 -6.59 19.17
CA LEU A 22 -29.05 -7.02 19.64
C LEU A 22 -28.88 -8.53 19.49
N ILE A 23 -29.88 -9.32 19.88
CA ILE A 23 -29.89 -10.77 19.68
C ILE A 23 -29.74 -11.07 18.19
N GLY A 24 -30.56 -10.45 17.34
CA GLY A 24 -30.47 -10.59 15.88
C GLY A 24 -29.06 -10.33 15.35
N GLN A 25 -28.40 -9.26 15.79
CA GLN A 25 -27.03 -8.95 15.38
C GLN A 25 -25.99 -9.95 15.92
N ILE A 26 -26.14 -10.44 17.15
CA ILE A 26 -25.22 -11.46 17.73
C ILE A 26 -25.34 -12.76 16.95
N TRP A 27 -26.56 -13.18 16.59
CA TRP A 27 -26.78 -14.37 15.78
C TRP A 27 -26.28 -14.19 14.34
N LEU A 28 -26.42 -12.98 13.78
CA LEU A 28 -25.87 -12.65 12.46
C LEU A 28 -24.35 -12.84 12.40
N ALA A 29 -23.66 -12.56 13.50
CA ALA A 29 -22.21 -12.74 13.61
C ALA A 29 -21.77 -14.19 13.86
N ARG A 30 -22.69 -15.11 14.20
CA ARG A 30 -22.37 -16.50 14.61
C ARG A 30 -22.88 -17.57 13.65
N LEU A 31 -23.91 -17.29 12.85
CA LEU A 31 -24.53 -18.28 11.97
C LEU A 31 -24.32 -17.96 10.50
N HIS A 32 -24.11 -19.01 9.70
CA HIS A 32 -24.20 -18.92 8.25
C HIS A 32 -25.65 -18.72 7.75
N ASN A 33 -26.66 -19.15 8.52
CA ASN A 33 -28.07 -18.99 8.15
C ASN A 33 -28.61 -17.59 8.52
N ARG A 34 -28.92 -16.80 7.49
CA ARG A 34 -29.40 -15.41 7.63
C ARG A 34 -30.88 -15.29 7.99
N LEU A 35 -31.68 -16.37 7.91
CA LEU A 35 -33.12 -16.33 8.19
C LEU A 35 -33.43 -16.06 9.67
N ILE A 36 -32.66 -16.66 10.59
CA ILE A 36 -32.87 -16.51 12.04
C ILE A 36 -32.62 -15.05 12.48
N PRO A 37 -31.47 -14.42 12.15
CA PRO A 37 -31.25 -13.00 12.39
C PRO A 37 -32.35 -12.10 11.80
N ALA A 38 -32.80 -12.38 10.56
CA ALA A 38 -33.86 -11.62 9.92
C ALA A 38 -35.18 -11.70 10.70
N GLY A 39 -35.52 -12.87 11.25
CA GLY A 39 -36.67 -13.05 12.14
C GLY A 39 -36.59 -12.17 13.39
N PHE A 40 -35.43 -12.12 14.04
CA PHE A 40 -35.21 -11.25 15.21
C PHE A 40 -35.32 -9.76 14.87
N PHE A 41 -34.71 -9.31 13.76
CA PHE A 41 -34.83 -7.92 13.32
C PHE A 41 -36.27 -7.54 12.93
N THR A 42 -36.99 -8.45 12.30
CA THR A 42 -38.41 -8.24 11.95
C THR A 42 -39.26 -8.11 13.21
N ALA A 43 -39.10 -9.02 14.18
CA ALA A 43 -39.79 -8.95 15.46
C ALA A 43 -39.44 -7.66 16.24
N ALA A 44 -38.16 -7.28 16.26
CA ALA A 44 -37.68 -6.04 16.86
C ALA A 44 -38.33 -4.81 16.23
N LEU A 45 -38.41 -4.75 14.89
CA LEU A 45 -39.03 -3.65 14.17
C LEU A 45 -40.53 -3.57 14.45
N LEU A 46 -41.26 -4.68 14.38
CA LEU A 46 -42.70 -4.71 14.68
C LEU A 46 -42.99 -4.25 16.12
N LEU A 47 -42.19 -4.71 17.09
CA LEU A 47 -42.29 -4.27 18.48
C LEU A 47 -41.96 -2.78 18.63
N ALA A 48 -40.93 -2.27 17.95
CA ALA A 48 -40.58 -0.85 18.01
C ALA A 48 -41.66 0.05 17.38
N LEU A 49 -42.24 -0.37 16.24
CA LEU A 49 -43.35 0.34 15.60
C LEU A 49 -44.56 0.42 16.52
N PHE A 50 -44.86 -0.67 17.24
CA PHE A 50 -45.94 -0.69 18.22
C PHE A 50 -45.61 0.11 19.48
N ALA A 51 -44.39 -0.03 20.03
CA ALA A 51 -43.94 0.67 21.23
C ALA A 51 -43.99 2.19 21.05
N PHE A 52 -43.58 2.67 19.88
CA PHE A 52 -43.52 4.09 19.58
C PHE A 52 -44.70 4.59 18.73
N ARG A 53 -45.81 3.84 18.71
CA ARG A 53 -47.04 4.26 18.04
C ARG A 53 -47.58 5.54 18.68
N GLY A 54 -47.92 6.52 17.85
CA GLY A 54 -48.44 7.81 18.32
C GLY A 54 -47.39 8.78 18.88
N GLN A 55 -46.09 8.43 18.88
CA GLN A 55 -45.05 9.46 18.95
C GLN A 55 -45.11 10.27 17.64
N ASN A 56 -45.86 11.38 17.66
CA ASN A 56 -45.63 12.43 16.68
C ASN A 56 -44.19 12.89 16.85
N ASP A 57 -43.45 13.17 15.77
CA ASP A 57 -42.31 14.06 15.84
C ASP A 57 -42.82 15.34 16.50
N VAL A 58 -42.71 15.46 17.83
CA VAL A 58 -43.19 16.66 18.51
C VAL A 58 -42.21 17.72 18.08
N ALA A 59 -42.71 18.53 17.16
CA ALA A 59 -42.32 19.88 16.88
C ALA A 59 -41.50 20.48 18.03
N TYR A 60 -40.29 20.98 17.75
CA TYR A 60 -40.19 22.36 17.30
C TYR A 60 -40.34 22.55 15.78
N ASP A 61 -41.52 22.26 15.24
CA ASP A 61 -42.03 23.05 14.12
C ASP A 61 -42.05 24.49 14.64
N PRO A 62 -41.44 25.45 13.94
CA PRO A 62 -41.66 26.85 14.26
C PRO A 62 -43.19 27.05 14.23
N PRO A 63 -43.79 27.69 15.25
CA PRO A 63 -45.23 27.84 15.36
C PRO A 63 -45.80 28.24 14.00
N SER A 64 -46.83 27.52 13.56
CA SER A 64 -47.66 27.95 12.43
C SER A 64 -48.00 29.41 12.69
N THR A 65 -47.52 30.29 11.81
CA THR A 65 -47.68 31.73 12.01
C THR A 65 -49.15 32.09 11.89
N GLU A 66 -49.85 32.15 13.02
CA GLU A 66 -50.78 33.25 13.23
C GLU A 66 -49.94 34.54 13.22
N ASN A 67 -50.12 35.34 12.17
CA ASN A 67 -49.80 36.76 12.09
C ASN A 67 -48.38 37.20 12.53
N GLY A 68 -47.35 36.85 11.75
CA GLY A 68 -46.01 37.43 11.87
C GLY A 68 -45.67 38.33 10.70
N ARG A 69 -45.66 39.66 10.91
CA ARG A 69 -45.31 40.70 9.92
C ARG A 69 -44.08 40.33 9.09
N ARG A 70 -44.17 40.56 7.76
CA ARG A 70 -43.05 40.45 6.82
C ARG A 70 -41.88 41.33 7.33
N PRO A 71 -40.62 40.84 7.39
CA PRO A 71 -39.49 41.73 7.57
C PRO A 71 -39.51 42.75 6.41
N PRO A 72 -39.15 44.02 6.64
CA PRO A 72 -39.10 45.00 5.56
C PRO A 72 -38.15 44.47 4.49
N GLN A 73 -38.69 44.22 3.29
CA GLN A 73 -37.97 43.69 2.15
C GLN A 73 -37.10 44.81 1.59
N ARG A 74 -36.01 45.10 2.28
CA ARG A 74 -34.98 46.05 1.86
C ARG A 74 -34.18 45.40 0.74
N TRP A 75 -34.76 45.34 -0.44
CA TRP A 75 -34.19 44.74 -1.65
C TRP A 75 -32.75 45.25 -1.92
N TRP A 76 -32.46 46.50 -1.56
CA TRP A 76 -31.12 47.10 -1.66
C TRP A 76 -30.06 46.40 -0.81
N LEU A 77 -30.42 45.75 0.31
CA LEU A 77 -29.47 44.96 1.09
C LEU A 77 -28.95 43.76 0.29
N TRP A 78 -29.72 43.25 -0.69
CA TRP A 78 -29.27 42.18 -1.58
C TRP A 78 -28.27 42.67 -2.64
N LEU A 79 -28.24 43.98 -2.96
CA LEU A 79 -27.20 44.56 -3.81
C LEU A 79 -25.81 44.44 -3.17
N THR A 80 -25.71 44.30 -1.85
CA THR A 80 -24.42 44.11 -1.19
C THR A 80 -23.76 42.77 -1.53
N LEU A 81 -24.52 41.77 -2.02
CA LEU A 81 -23.95 40.53 -2.55
C LEU A 81 -23.18 40.72 -3.86
N LEU A 82 -23.36 41.86 -4.56
CA LEU A 82 -22.55 42.18 -5.73
C LEU A 82 -21.06 42.31 -5.37
N ALA A 83 -20.71 42.80 -4.18
CA ALA A 83 -19.32 42.95 -3.77
C ALA A 83 -18.56 41.60 -3.72
N PRO A 84 -19.00 40.57 -2.97
CA PRO A 84 -18.32 39.27 -2.99
C PRO A 84 -18.40 38.58 -4.35
N LEU A 85 -19.50 38.70 -5.09
CA LEU A 85 -19.63 38.08 -6.43
C LEU A 85 -18.72 38.73 -7.47
N THR A 86 -18.56 40.05 -7.44
CA THR A 86 -17.64 40.78 -8.35
C THR A 86 -16.18 40.48 -8.01
N LEU A 87 -15.81 40.45 -6.72
CA LEU A 87 -14.48 40.03 -6.30
C LEU A 87 -14.18 38.58 -6.71
N GLY A 88 -15.12 37.66 -6.47
CA GLY A 88 -14.98 36.25 -6.86
C GLY A 88 -14.89 36.07 -8.38
N GLY A 89 -15.76 36.76 -9.14
CA GLY A 89 -15.73 36.77 -10.60
C GLY A 89 -14.43 37.34 -11.16
N TYR A 90 -13.94 38.45 -10.59
CA TYR A 90 -12.66 39.04 -10.99
C TYR A 90 -11.48 38.14 -10.65
N ALA A 91 -11.49 37.48 -9.48
CA ALA A 91 -10.50 36.46 -9.13
C ALA A 91 -10.48 35.35 -10.19
N LEU A 92 -11.65 34.80 -10.54
CA LEU A 92 -11.75 33.76 -11.56
C LEU A 92 -11.28 34.22 -12.93
N LEU A 93 -11.51 35.47 -13.34
CA LEU A 93 -10.97 35.99 -14.60
C LEU A 93 -9.44 36.02 -14.61
N ARG A 94 -8.81 36.22 -13.44
CA ARG A 94 -7.35 36.23 -13.26
C ARG A 94 -6.75 34.85 -12.98
N LEU A 95 -7.58 33.83 -12.79
CA LEU A 95 -7.11 32.48 -12.50
C LEU A 95 -6.52 31.83 -13.76
N ASP A 96 -5.21 31.57 -13.75
CA ASP A 96 -4.59 30.56 -14.60
C ASP A 96 -4.74 29.19 -13.91
N PRO A 97 -5.51 28.23 -14.47
CA PRO A 97 -5.75 26.93 -13.84
C PRO A 97 -4.49 26.09 -13.65
N ASP A 98 -3.48 26.26 -14.51
CA ASP A 98 -2.25 25.47 -14.46
C ASP A 98 -1.24 26.09 -13.49
N ARG A 99 -1.25 27.42 -13.37
CA ARG A 99 -0.36 28.19 -12.48
C ARG A 99 -1.10 29.27 -11.69
N PRO A 100 -1.91 28.90 -10.68
CA PRO A 100 -2.69 29.86 -9.92
C PRO A 100 -1.77 30.85 -9.17
N SER A 101 -1.96 32.15 -9.39
CA SER A 101 -1.14 33.16 -8.72
C SER A 101 -1.56 33.40 -7.26
N SER A 102 -0.64 33.86 -6.42
CA SER A 102 -0.95 34.31 -5.05
C SER A 102 -1.99 35.44 -5.04
N THR A 103 -1.98 36.33 -6.04
CA THR A 103 -2.96 37.40 -6.19
C THR A 103 -4.38 36.84 -6.42
N PHE A 104 -4.52 35.78 -7.21
CA PHE A 104 -5.80 35.08 -7.36
C PHE A 104 -6.32 34.59 -6.01
N TRP A 105 -5.50 33.88 -5.25
CA TRP A 105 -5.90 33.35 -3.93
C TRP A 105 -6.28 34.46 -2.95
N MET A 106 -5.55 35.58 -2.93
CA MET A 106 -5.89 36.74 -2.11
C MET A 106 -7.26 37.34 -2.47
N LEU A 107 -7.54 37.51 -3.77
CA LEU A 107 -8.85 38.01 -4.24
C LEU A 107 -9.98 37.03 -3.93
N HIS A 108 -9.72 35.73 -4.08
CA HIS A 108 -10.68 34.69 -3.76
C HIS A 108 -11.01 34.67 -2.26
N VAL A 109 -10.01 34.70 -1.38
CA VAL A 109 -10.21 34.82 0.08
C VAL A 109 -10.93 36.13 0.43
N ALA A 110 -10.57 37.25 -0.20
CA ALA A 110 -11.26 38.52 0.00
C ALA A 110 -12.75 38.44 -0.39
N SER A 111 -13.10 37.70 -1.44
CA SER A 111 -14.49 37.45 -1.83
C SER A 111 -15.26 36.67 -0.76
N LEU A 112 -14.64 35.65 -0.15
CA LEU A 112 -15.23 34.85 0.92
C LEU A 112 -15.41 35.67 2.21
N VAL A 113 -14.41 36.47 2.60
CA VAL A 113 -14.48 37.37 3.75
C VAL A 113 -15.57 38.42 3.55
N SER A 114 -15.64 39.01 2.35
CA SER A 114 -16.70 39.95 1.97
C SER A 114 -18.09 39.30 2.04
N PHE A 115 -18.22 38.06 1.56
CA PHE A 115 -19.47 37.31 1.63
C PHE A 115 -19.92 37.08 3.08
N VAL A 116 -19.01 36.63 3.94
CA VAL A 116 -19.29 36.45 5.38
C VAL A 116 -19.67 37.79 6.02
N ALA A 117 -18.97 38.88 5.72
CA ALA A 117 -19.28 40.21 6.26
C ALA A 117 -20.69 40.67 5.84
N VAL A 118 -21.04 40.53 4.56
CA VAL A 118 -22.38 40.83 4.03
C VAL A 118 -23.44 39.99 4.74
N VAL A 119 -23.21 38.69 4.89
CA VAL A 119 -24.14 37.78 5.57
C VAL A 119 -24.36 38.18 7.03
N LEU A 120 -23.31 38.57 7.75
CA LEU A 120 -23.42 39.03 9.14
C LEU A 120 -24.18 40.36 9.25
N ILE A 121 -24.01 41.26 8.28
CA ILE A 121 -24.81 42.49 8.17
C ILE A 121 -26.27 42.14 7.89
N LEU A 122 -26.55 41.27 6.93
CA LEU A 122 -27.90 40.81 6.61
C LEU A 122 -28.58 40.21 7.84
N ASP A 123 -27.90 39.34 8.60
CA ASP A 123 -28.46 38.68 9.78
C ASP A 123 -28.74 39.67 10.93
N ARG A 124 -27.88 40.68 11.13
CA ARG A 124 -28.09 41.74 12.14
C ARG A 124 -29.35 42.57 11.88
N TRP A 125 -29.71 42.76 10.61
CA TRP A 125 -30.83 43.61 10.19
C TRP A 125 -32.10 42.80 9.90
N SER A 126 -31.96 41.48 9.80
CA SER A 126 -33.03 40.48 9.67
C SER A 126 -33.45 39.97 11.06
N VAL A 127 -34.00 40.85 11.91
CA VAL A 127 -34.41 40.50 13.28
C VAL A 127 -35.36 39.28 13.30
N PRO A 128 -35.06 38.18 14.03
CA PRO A 128 -36.08 37.19 14.38
C PRO A 128 -36.85 37.61 15.65
N PRO A 129 -38.09 37.14 15.85
CA PRO A 129 -38.83 37.37 17.08
C PRO A 129 -38.06 36.84 18.28
N ARG A 130 -38.29 37.42 19.46
CA ARG A 130 -37.95 36.80 20.76
C ARG A 130 -38.70 35.46 20.86
N LEU A 131 -38.16 34.40 20.28
CA LEU A 131 -38.43 33.06 20.77
C LEU A 131 -37.82 33.06 22.17
N SER A 132 -38.64 32.86 23.19
CA SER A 132 -38.15 32.52 24.51
C SER A 132 -37.33 31.25 24.37
N GLU A 133 -36.04 31.39 24.08
CA GLU A 133 -35.08 30.36 24.46
C GLU A 133 -35.26 30.28 25.97
N GLN A 134 -36.01 29.29 26.43
CA GLN A 134 -35.72 28.74 27.73
C GLN A 134 -34.22 28.45 27.67
N ARG A 135 -33.40 29.31 28.30
CA ARG A 135 -31.98 29.07 28.55
C ARG A 135 -31.96 27.80 29.39
N GLU A 136 -32.01 26.65 28.75
CA GLU A 136 -31.85 25.37 29.39
C GLU A 136 -30.44 25.40 30.00
N ARG A 137 -30.39 25.54 31.32
CA ARG A 137 -29.15 25.63 32.08
C ARG A 137 -28.28 24.41 31.76
N TRP A 138 -27.03 24.65 31.38
CA TRP A 138 -26.03 23.60 31.37
C TRP A 138 -25.78 23.19 32.82
N TYR A 139 -25.99 21.92 33.12
CA TYR A 139 -25.62 21.36 34.40
C TYR A 139 -24.11 21.05 34.39
N PRO A 140 -23.38 21.20 35.51
CA PRO A 140 -21.96 20.85 35.58
C PRO A 140 -21.65 19.43 35.05
N SER A 141 -22.54 18.47 35.32
CA SER A 141 -22.43 17.09 34.82
C SER A 141 -22.43 16.97 33.29
N LEU A 142 -23.09 17.89 32.59
CA LEU A 142 -23.13 17.90 31.12
C LEU A 142 -21.80 18.40 30.54
N PHE A 143 -21.16 19.38 31.18
CA PHE A 143 -19.81 19.81 30.81
C PHE A 143 -18.79 18.70 31.01
N VAL A 144 -18.87 17.99 32.15
CA VAL A 144 -18.01 16.82 32.40
C VAL A 144 -18.20 15.76 31.31
N LEU A 145 -19.44 15.43 30.93
CA LEU A 145 -19.69 14.45 29.88
C LEU A 145 -19.14 14.88 28.52
N VAL A 146 -19.32 16.15 28.13
CA VAL A 146 -18.72 16.68 26.90
C VAL A 146 -17.20 16.61 26.95
N ALA A 147 -16.59 16.97 28.09
CA ALA A 147 -15.14 16.87 28.28
C ALA A 147 -14.66 15.41 28.17
N ILE A 148 -15.40 14.44 28.73
CA ILE A 148 -15.08 13.01 28.60
C ILE A 148 -15.16 12.56 27.13
N ILE A 149 -16.22 12.93 26.40
CA ILE A 149 -16.38 12.57 24.99
C ILE A 149 -15.25 13.15 24.14
N LEU A 150 -14.90 14.42 24.36
CA LEU A 150 -13.80 15.08 23.66
C LEU A 150 -12.45 14.49 24.06
N GLY A 151 -12.24 14.18 25.35
CA GLY A 151 -11.04 13.51 25.84
C GLY A 151 -10.87 12.12 25.22
N ALA A 152 -11.94 11.33 25.11
CA ALA A 152 -11.93 10.06 24.40
C ALA A 152 -11.63 10.24 22.90
N ALA A 153 -12.25 11.23 22.25
CA ALA A 153 -12.02 11.51 20.84
C ALA A 153 -10.56 11.88 20.55
N LEU A 154 -9.96 12.73 21.40
CA LEU A 154 -8.56 13.13 21.34
C LEU A 154 -7.64 11.94 21.59
N PHE A 155 -7.88 11.18 22.67
CA PHE A 155 -7.07 10.01 23.00
C PHE A 155 -7.03 8.99 21.85
N LEU A 156 -8.20 8.57 21.33
CA LEU A 156 -8.28 7.58 20.26
C LEU A 156 -7.61 8.03 18.95
N ARG A 157 -7.44 9.34 18.73
CA ARG A 157 -6.84 9.89 17.50
C ARG A 157 -5.38 10.28 17.66
N LEU A 158 -4.94 10.68 18.85
CA LEU A 158 -3.58 11.16 19.09
C LEU A 158 -2.65 10.10 19.71
N TYR A 159 -3.19 9.09 20.40
CA TYR A 159 -2.38 8.03 20.99
C TYR A 159 -1.58 7.30 19.90
N LYS A 160 -0.24 7.32 19.99
CA LYS A 160 0.70 6.72 19.02
C LYS A 160 0.40 7.09 17.56
N LEU A 161 0.03 8.35 17.28
CA LEU A 161 -0.38 8.76 15.93
C LEU A 161 0.75 8.65 14.90
N ALA A 162 1.99 8.91 15.30
CA ALA A 162 3.17 8.75 14.43
C ALA A 162 3.46 7.27 14.13
N ASP A 163 3.20 6.38 15.08
CA ASP A 163 3.63 4.98 15.03
C ASP A 163 2.53 4.02 14.56
N TYR A 164 1.26 4.46 14.56
CA TYR A 164 0.14 3.61 14.14
C TYR A 164 -0.88 4.35 13.27
N PRO A 165 -1.14 3.87 12.03
CA PRO A 165 -0.60 2.64 11.41
C PRO A 165 0.93 2.66 11.23
N PHE A 166 1.58 1.48 11.27
CA PHE A 166 3.04 1.37 11.38
C PHE A 166 3.77 2.01 10.19
N GLY A 167 3.36 1.63 8.97
CA GLY A 167 3.91 2.17 7.74
C GLY A 167 3.30 3.53 7.38
N VAL A 168 4.00 4.30 6.55
CA VAL A 168 3.48 5.51 5.91
C VAL A 168 3.13 5.14 4.49
N TRP A 169 1.83 5.04 4.22
CA TRP A 169 1.35 4.63 2.90
C TRP A 169 1.76 5.65 1.82
N PHE A 170 2.05 5.19 0.60
CA PHE A 170 2.59 6.05 -0.47
C PHE A 170 1.71 7.27 -0.77
N ASP A 171 0.37 7.19 -0.66
CA ASP A 171 -0.52 8.35 -0.85
C ASP A 171 -0.43 9.36 0.31
N GLU A 172 -0.18 8.90 1.55
CA GLU A 172 0.16 9.79 2.67
C GLU A 172 1.49 10.50 2.37
N ALA A 173 2.50 9.75 1.93
CA ALA A 173 3.82 10.28 1.60
C ALA A 173 3.76 11.29 0.44
N ASN A 174 2.99 11.01 -0.62
CA ASN A 174 2.74 11.95 -1.72
C ASN A 174 2.06 13.23 -1.24
N SER A 175 1.12 13.14 -0.28
CA SER A 175 0.50 14.32 0.34
C SER A 175 1.55 15.16 1.10
N GLY A 176 2.46 14.50 1.83
CA GLY A 176 3.58 15.14 2.51
C GLY A 176 4.58 15.80 1.55
N LEU A 177 5.02 15.09 0.51
CA LEU A 177 5.93 15.61 -0.52
C LEU A 177 5.34 16.80 -1.27
N THR A 178 4.05 16.74 -1.63
CA THR A 178 3.36 17.86 -2.27
C THR A 178 3.24 19.05 -1.33
N ALA A 179 2.99 18.82 -0.04
CA ALA A 179 2.95 19.89 0.95
C ALA A 179 4.32 20.56 1.14
N LEU A 180 5.42 19.78 1.12
CA LEU A 180 6.78 20.31 1.10
C LEU A 180 7.02 21.17 -0.14
N GLN A 181 6.64 20.70 -1.33
CA GLN A 181 6.75 21.48 -2.57
C GLN A 181 6.00 22.82 -2.48
N VAL A 182 4.81 22.87 -1.86
CA VAL A 182 4.07 24.13 -1.62
C VAL A 182 4.85 25.10 -0.73
N LEU A 183 5.60 24.59 0.25
CA LEU A 183 6.40 25.41 1.17
C LEU A 183 7.72 25.87 0.56
N GLU A 184 8.35 25.02 -0.25
CA GLU A 184 9.68 25.25 -0.85
C GLU A 184 9.61 26.07 -2.14
N ASP A 185 8.56 25.90 -2.95
CA ASP A 185 8.35 26.63 -4.20
C ASP A 185 7.20 27.66 -4.04
N PRO A 186 7.51 28.98 -3.98
CA PRO A 186 6.50 30.04 -3.90
C PRO A 186 5.54 30.11 -5.10
N THR A 187 5.92 29.52 -6.24
CA THR A 187 5.12 29.52 -7.47
C THR A 187 4.15 28.33 -7.54
N TYR A 188 4.38 27.28 -6.75
CA TYR A 188 3.54 26.11 -6.72
C TYR A 188 2.33 26.31 -5.78
N ARG A 189 1.22 26.78 -6.34
CA ARG A 189 -0.05 27.03 -5.62
C ARG A 189 -1.22 26.28 -6.28
N PRO A 190 -1.21 24.94 -6.26
CA PRO A 190 -2.18 24.14 -7.01
C PRO A 190 -3.63 24.37 -6.53
N ILE A 191 -4.59 24.25 -7.45
CA ILE A 191 -6.01 24.10 -7.13
C ILE A 191 -6.36 22.61 -7.02
N PHE A 192 -5.73 21.79 -7.85
CA PHE A 192 -5.91 20.36 -7.95
C PHE A 192 -4.55 19.69 -8.03
N VAL A 193 -4.38 18.56 -7.36
CA VAL A 193 -3.11 17.84 -7.25
C VAL A 193 -3.28 16.47 -7.89
N SER A 194 -2.58 16.25 -8.99
CA SER A 194 -2.64 15.00 -9.75
C SER A 194 -2.17 13.79 -8.94
N ALA A 195 -1.16 13.95 -8.08
CA ALA A 195 -0.61 12.86 -7.26
C ALA A 195 -1.67 12.22 -6.32
N ILE A 196 -2.67 12.99 -5.88
CA ILE A 196 -3.77 12.50 -5.05
C ILE A 196 -5.12 12.47 -5.80
N TYR A 197 -5.12 12.91 -7.06
CA TYR A 197 -6.30 13.13 -7.91
C TYR A 197 -7.45 13.85 -7.18
N GLY A 198 -7.12 14.94 -6.50
CA GLY A 198 -8.07 15.68 -5.66
C GLY A 198 -7.74 17.16 -5.53
N PRO A 199 -8.66 17.97 -4.99
CA PRO A 199 -8.42 19.38 -4.81
C PRO A 199 -7.40 19.63 -3.68
N ALA A 200 -6.69 20.75 -3.77
CA ALA A 200 -5.48 21.00 -3.02
C ALA A 200 -5.70 21.41 -1.54
N LEU A 201 -6.94 21.60 -1.08
CA LEU A 201 -7.19 22.21 0.23
C LEU A 201 -6.66 21.35 1.40
N TYR A 202 -6.66 20.03 1.24
CA TYR A 202 -6.02 19.12 2.18
C TYR A 202 -4.49 19.30 2.24
N ILE A 203 -3.84 19.50 1.09
CA ILE A 203 -2.40 19.73 1.01
C ILE A 203 -2.01 21.03 1.71
N TYR A 204 -2.80 22.09 1.57
CA TYR A 204 -2.58 23.34 2.32
C TYR A 204 -2.74 23.15 3.84
N LEU A 205 -3.64 22.28 4.28
CA LEU A 205 -3.75 21.93 5.70
C LEU A 205 -2.52 21.17 6.19
N VAL A 206 -1.98 20.23 5.41
CA VAL A 206 -0.73 19.51 5.74
C VAL A 206 0.46 20.48 5.76
N ALA A 207 0.57 21.37 4.76
CA ALA A 207 1.60 22.39 4.70
C ALA A 207 1.56 23.30 5.94
N LEU A 208 0.36 23.72 6.38
CA LEU A 208 0.19 24.46 7.63
C LEU A 208 0.71 23.66 8.84
N MET A 209 0.41 22.36 8.95
CA MET A 209 0.95 21.54 10.03
C MET A 209 2.47 21.44 10.00
N PHE A 210 3.07 21.34 8.80
CA PHE A 210 4.52 21.30 8.61
C PHE A 210 5.19 22.63 8.98
N THR A 211 4.56 23.78 8.73
CA THR A 211 5.12 25.07 9.17
C THR A 211 5.20 25.20 10.68
N VAL A 212 4.27 24.58 11.42
CA VAL A 212 4.18 24.71 12.89
C VAL A 212 4.99 23.65 13.62
N LEU A 213 5.00 22.41 13.11
CA LEU A 213 5.55 21.23 13.82
C LEU A 213 6.73 20.57 13.09
N GLY A 214 7.06 21.05 11.89
CA GLY A 214 8.00 20.40 10.99
C GLY A 214 7.39 19.24 10.20
N PRO A 215 8.00 18.87 9.07
CA PRO A 215 7.55 17.78 8.18
C PRO A 215 7.84 16.39 8.77
N THR A 216 6.98 15.96 9.68
CA THR A 216 7.00 14.66 10.38
C THR A 216 5.74 13.86 10.08
N VAL A 217 5.79 12.54 10.28
CA VAL A 217 4.60 11.65 10.18
C VAL A 217 3.50 12.09 11.14
N PHE A 218 3.88 12.53 12.35
CA PHE A 218 2.94 13.07 13.32
C PHE A 218 2.19 14.29 12.75
N ALA A 219 2.91 15.28 12.22
CA ALA A 219 2.30 16.50 11.67
C ALA A 219 1.40 16.21 10.45
N LEU A 220 1.83 15.28 9.59
CA LEU A 220 1.05 14.82 8.44
C LEU A 220 -0.30 14.22 8.87
N ARG A 221 -0.27 13.27 9.81
CA ARG A 221 -1.48 12.61 10.31
C ARG A 221 -2.32 13.51 11.21
N LEU A 222 -1.71 14.50 11.88
CA LEU A 222 -2.42 15.47 12.70
C LEU A 222 -3.44 16.28 11.88
N ALA A 223 -3.14 16.59 10.61
CA ALA A 223 -4.08 17.26 9.71
C ALA A 223 -5.42 16.50 9.62
N SER A 224 -5.37 15.19 9.42
CA SER A 224 -6.55 14.31 9.39
C SER A 224 -7.18 14.11 10.77
N ALA A 225 -6.35 13.99 11.81
CA ALA A 225 -6.83 13.80 13.18
C ALA A 225 -7.65 15.01 13.64
N VAL A 226 -7.25 16.24 13.27
CA VAL A 226 -8.01 17.47 13.54
C VAL A 226 -9.38 17.42 12.89
N LEU A 227 -9.47 17.05 11.60
CA LEU A 227 -10.76 16.91 10.91
C LEU A 227 -11.66 15.87 11.59
N GLY A 228 -11.08 14.72 11.98
CA GLY A 228 -11.77 13.67 12.73
C GLY A 228 -12.27 14.14 14.11
N VAL A 229 -11.44 14.84 14.88
CA VAL A 229 -11.84 15.41 16.20
C VAL A 229 -12.93 16.45 16.03
N LEU A 230 -12.83 17.34 15.04
CA LEU A 230 -13.84 18.39 14.78
C LEU A 230 -15.19 17.80 14.31
N SER A 231 -15.20 16.60 13.73
CA SER A 231 -16.44 15.91 13.38
C SER A 231 -17.30 15.55 14.61
N VAL A 232 -16.71 15.42 15.80
CA VAL A 232 -17.40 15.10 17.06
C VAL A 232 -18.30 16.24 17.55
N PRO A 233 -17.83 17.49 17.73
CA PRO A 233 -18.71 18.62 18.02
C PRO A 233 -19.67 18.93 16.86
N ALA A 234 -19.30 18.65 15.61
CA ALA A 234 -20.24 18.74 14.48
C ALA A 234 -21.38 17.70 14.62
N ALA A 235 -21.08 16.48 15.07
CA ALA A 235 -22.06 15.44 15.34
C ALA A 235 -23.00 15.83 16.48
N TYR A 236 -22.46 16.44 17.54
CA TYR A 236 -23.29 17.07 18.58
C TYR A 236 -24.23 18.12 17.99
N PHE A 237 -23.70 19.00 17.13
CA PHE A 237 -24.47 20.09 16.56
C PHE A 237 -25.62 19.59 15.67
N ALA A 238 -25.35 18.73 14.69
CA ALA A 238 -26.37 18.14 13.83
C ALA A 238 -27.36 17.28 14.62
N GLY A 239 -26.85 16.40 15.49
CA GLY A 239 -27.67 15.54 16.34
C GLY A 239 -28.55 16.34 17.30
N ARG A 240 -28.12 17.53 17.75
CA ARG A 240 -28.94 18.42 18.57
C ARG A 240 -30.11 19.01 17.79
N GLU A 241 -29.91 19.41 16.53
CA GLU A 241 -30.99 19.96 15.71
C GLU A 241 -31.97 18.84 15.26
N LEU A 242 -31.51 17.60 15.15
CA LEU A 242 -32.35 16.42 14.83
C LEU A 242 -33.10 15.86 16.04
N PHE A 243 -32.43 15.69 17.18
CA PHE A 243 -32.87 14.86 18.31
C PHE A 243 -32.81 15.58 19.67
N GLY A 244 -32.50 16.89 19.68
CA GLY A 244 -32.27 17.65 20.90
C GLY A 244 -30.91 17.35 21.57
N ARG A 245 -30.60 18.06 22.66
CA ARG A 245 -29.26 18.04 23.30
C ARG A 245 -28.76 16.63 23.63
N ARG A 246 -29.65 15.77 24.14
CA ARG A 246 -29.31 14.41 24.56
C ARG A 246 -28.98 13.52 23.36
N GLY A 247 -29.79 13.55 22.32
CA GLY A 247 -29.47 12.84 21.07
C GLY A 247 -28.21 13.39 20.40
N GLY A 248 -27.94 14.69 20.52
CA GLY A 248 -26.66 15.29 20.14
C GLY A 248 -25.46 14.69 20.90
N LEU A 249 -25.56 14.46 22.21
CA LEU A 249 -24.49 13.82 22.98
C LEU A 249 -24.28 12.36 22.55
N ILE A 250 -25.36 11.63 22.27
CA ILE A 250 -25.27 10.25 21.78
C ILE A 250 -24.58 10.24 20.40
N ALA A 251 -24.96 11.14 19.49
CA ALA A 251 -24.32 11.28 18.18
C ALA A 251 -22.83 11.63 18.31
N ALA A 252 -22.47 12.56 19.20
CA ALA A 252 -21.10 12.94 19.48
C ALA A 252 -20.28 11.77 20.06
N PHE A 253 -20.85 11.02 21.02
CA PHE A 253 -20.20 9.84 21.56
C PHE A 253 -19.96 8.78 20.48
N LEU A 254 -20.99 8.45 19.67
CA LEU A 254 -20.85 7.46 18.60
C LEU A 254 -19.80 7.89 17.58
N MET A 255 -19.76 9.16 17.19
CA MET A 255 -18.73 9.68 16.28
C MET A 255 -17.32 9.67 16.91
N ALA A 256 -17.22 9.98 18.20
CA ALA A 256 -15.95 9.98 18.93
C ALA A 256 -15.29 8.59 18.94
N VAL A 257 -16.08 7.54 19.11
CA VAL A 257 -15.58 6.17 19.32
C VAL A 257 -15.69 5.26 18.10
N ALA A 258 -16.41 5.64 17.04
CA ALA A 258 -16.59 4.78 15.87
C ALA A 258 -15.23 4.44 15.22
N HIS A 259 -14.85 3.15 15.21
CA HIS A 259 -13.57 2.69 14.65
C HIS A 259 -13.42 3.10 13.19
N TRP A 260 -14.49 3.10 12.39
CA TRP A 260 -14.46 3.61 11.02
C TRP A 260 -13.99 5.07 10.94
N ASN A 261 -14.45 5.96 11.84
CA ASN A 261 -14.01 7.36 11.85
C ASN A 261 -12.58 7.49 12.41
N VAL A 262 -12.31 6.77 13.50
CA VAL A 262 -10.98 6.76 14.13
C VAL A 262 -9.91 6.31 13.14
N ASN A 263 -10.16 5.23 12.39
CA ASN A 263 -9.23 4.69 11.41
C ASN A 263 -8.82 5.74 10.35
N PHE A 264 -9.79 6.29 9.61
CA PHE A 264 -9.50 7.29 8.57
C PHE A 264 -8.96 8.62 9.14
N SER A 265 -9.25 8.96 10.38
CA SER A 265 -8.67 10.15 11.04
C SER A 265 -7.21 9.99 11.46
N ARG A 266 -6.65 8.77 11.39
CA ARG A 266 -5.26 8.47 11.72
C ARG A 266 -4.37 8.27 10.49
N ILE A 267 -4.96 8.34 9.30
CA ILE A 267 -4.25 8.25 8.02
C ILE A 267 -4.17 9.68 7.47
N GLY A 268 -2.98 10.11 7.06
CA GLY A 268 -2.66 11.42 6.49
C GLY A 268 -3.28 11.67 5.11
N MET A 269 -4.61 11.55 5.01
CA MET A 269 -5.39 11.75 3.80
C MET A 269 -6.69 12.53 4.02
N PHE A 270 -7.20 13.10 2.92
CA PHE A 270 -8.41 13.92 2.87
C PHE A 270 -9.72 13.17 3.10
N ASN A 271 -9.74 11.84 3.04
CA ASN A 271 -10.96 11.02 3.09
C ASN A 271 -11.79 11.25 4.35
N ILE A 272 -11.20 11.67 5.47
CA ILE A 272 -11.90 11.94 6.72
C ILE A 272 -12.66 13.28 6.75
N SER A 273 -12.48 14.14 5.75
CA SER A 273 -13.13 15.45 5.67
C SER A 273 -14.67 15.42 5.56
N PRO A 274 -15.33 14.46 4.85
CA PRO A 274 -16.77 14.52 4.63
C PRO A 274 -17.59 14.48 5.92
N PRO A 275 -17.35 13.55 6.89
CA PRO A 275 -18.09 13.56 8.15
C PRO A 275 -18.18 14.93 8.83
N LEU A 276 -17.09 15.70 8.86
CA LEU A 276 -17.08 17.05 9.44
C LEU A 276 -18.01 17.99 8.67
N PHE A 277 -17.79 18.13 7.36
CA PHE A 277 -18.49 19.12 6.55
C PHE A 277 -19.96 18.78 6.33
N GLU A 278 -20.31 17.49 6.21
CA GLU A 278 -21.70 17.05 6.11
C GLU A 278 -22.49 17.37 7.37
N LEU A 279 -21.93 17.06 8.55
CA LEU A 279 -22.57 17.32 9.84
C LEU A 279 -22.72 18.83 10.10
N LEU A 280 -21.71 19.63 9.77
CA LEU A 280 -21.83 21.09 9.87
C LEU A 280 -22.89 21.62 8.91
N ALA A 281 -22.85 21.21 7.63
CA ALA A 281 -23.81 21.64 6.62
C ALA A 281 -25.26 21.32 7.02
N VAL A 282 -25.52 20.11 7.50
CA VAL A 282 -26.85 19.69 7.99
C VAL A 282 -27.24 20.42 9.26
N GLY A 283 -26.32 20.55 10.23
CA GLY A 283 -26.59 21.27 11.47
C GLY A 283 -26.98 22.72 11.22
N PHE A 284 -26.25 23.42 10.35
CA PHE A 284 -26.55 24.78 9.95
C PHE A 284 -27.84 24.87 9.13
N LEU A 285 -28.07 23.97 8.17
CA LEU A 285 -29.30 23.94 7.37
C LEU A 285 -30.55 23.78 8.26
N LEU A 286 -30.53 22.80 9.16
CA LEU A 286 -31.65 22.54 10.07
C LEU A 286 -31.86 23.70 11.05
N ARG A 287 -30.76 24.29 11.57
CA ARG A 287 -30.85 25.47 12.43
C ARG A 287 -31.39 26.68 11.68
N GLY A 288 -31.00 26.87 10.42
CA GLY A 288 -31.50 27.94 9.54
C GLY A 288 -32.99 27.79 9.26
N ILE A 289 -33.47 26.58 9.00
CA ILE A 289 -34.90 26.29 8.84
C ILE A 289 -35.67 26.58 10.14
N ARG A 290 -35.11 26.20 11.31
CA ARG A 290 -35.72 26.39 12.64
C ARG A 290 -35.75 27.85 13.08
N ARG A 291 -34.62 28.56 12.98
CA ARG A 291 -34.43 29.94 13.46
C ARG A 291 -34.74 31.01 12.42
N ARG A 292 -34.90 30.62 11.15
CA ARG A 292 -35.09 31.51 10.00
C ARG A 292 -33.97 32.55 9.86
N ARG A 293 -32.73 32.16 10.20
CA ARG A 293 -31.55 33.02 10.11
C ARG A 293 -30.82 32.84 8.79
N ALA A 294 -30.55 33.95 8.11
CA ALA A 294 -29.86 33.97 6.82
C ALA A 294 -28.42 33.45 6.94
N ALA A 295 -27.74 33.79 8.04
CA ALA A 295 -26.37 33.35 8.29
C ALA A 295 -26.22 31.83 8.36
N ASP A 296 -27.21 31.14 8.93
CA ASP A 296 -27.16 29.68 9.02
C ASP A 296 -27.20 29.01 7.63
N PHE A 297 -27.98 29.55 6.68
CA PHE A 297 -27.96 29.03 5.31
C PHE A 297 -26.64 29.30 4.59
N ALA A 298 -26.05 30.49 4.78
CA ALA A 298 -24.74 30.81 4.23
C ALA A 298 -23.64 29.89 4.78
N TRP A 299 -23.61 29.64 6.09
CA TRP A 299 -22.67 28.69 6.69
C TRP A 299 -22.88 27.26 6.19
N SER A 300 -24.14 26.85 5.97
CA SER A 300 -24.43 25.56 5.34
C SER A 300 -23.84 25.47 3.93
N GLY A 301 -24.02 26.52 3.11
CA GLY A 301 -23.44 26.59 1.77
C GLY A 301 -21.91 26.60 1.75
N LEU A 302 -21.30 27.33 2.69
CA LEU A 302 -19.83 27.33 2.85
C LEU A 302 -19.30 25.95 3.26
N CYS A 303 -19.96 25.24 4.18
CA CYS A 303 -19.56 23.87 4.52
C CYS A 303 -19.71 22.89 3.35
N LEU A 304 -20.75 23.05 2.52
CA LEU A 304 -20.93 22.25 1.31
C LEU A 304 -19.80 22.49 0.29
N GLY A 305 -19.40 23.74 0.08
CA GLY A 305 -18.27 24.08 -0.79
C GLY A 305 -16.94 23.57 -0.24
N LEU A 306 -16.68 23.75 1.06
CA LEU A 306 -15.45 23.25 1.70
C LEU A 306 -15.35 21.73 1.59
N GLY A 307 -16.45 21.00 1.80
CA GLY A 307 -16.45 19.54 1.62
C GLY A 307 -16.03 19.13 0.21
N PHE A 308 -16.51 19.83 -0.82
CA PHE A 308 -16.12 19.61 -2.20
C PHE A 308 -14.64 19.93 -2.48
N ASP A 309 -14.12 21.02 -1.90
CA ASP A 309 -12.71 21.44 -2.06
C ASP A 309 -11.72 20.56 -1.26
N PHE A 310 -12.20 19.73 -0.33
CA PHE A 310 -11.37 18.67 0.28
C PHE A 310 -11.50 17.34 -0.46
N TYR A 311 -12.68 17.01 -0.98
CA TYR A 311 -12.93 15.71 -1.60
C TYR A 311 -13.96 15.77 -2.72
N VAL A 312 -13.55 15.45 -3.95
CA VAL A 312 -14.43 15.51 -5.14
C VAL A 312 -15.72 14.70 -4.98
N ALA A 313 -15.66 13.50 -4.37
CA ALA A 313 -16.83 12.66 -4.19
C ALA A 313 -17.90 13.28 -3.27
N PHE A 314 -17.56 14.34 -2.52
CA PHE A 314 -18.50 15.13 -1.73
C PHE A 314 -19.61 15.78 -2.59
N GLN A 315 -19.44 15.86 -3.91
CA GLN A 315 -20.52 16.28 -4.82
C GLN A 315 -21.81 15.46 -4.65
N LEU A 316 -21.70 14.17 -4.28
CA LEU A 316 -22.85 13.33 -3.97
C LEU A 316 -23.65 13.89 -2.79
N PHE A 317 -22.97 14.49 -1.81
CA PHE A 317 -23.64 15.08 -0.66
C PHE A 317 -24.37 16.38 -1.04
N ILE A 318 -23.81 17.18 -1.95
CA ILE A 318 -24.51 18.34 -2.51
C ILE A 318 -25.80 17.90 -3.20
N VAL A 319 -25.75 16.80 -3.97
CA VAL A 319 -26.93 16.17 -4.57
C VAL A 319 -27.91 15.68 -3.50
N ALA A 320 -27.44 15.04 -2.42
CA ALA A 320 -28.28 14.59 -1.31
C ALA A 320 -29.05 15.76 -0.64
N VAL A 321 -28.37 16.88 -0.38
CA VAL A 321 -29.01 18.10 0.14
C VAL A 321 -29.99 18.68 -0.87
N GLY A 322 -29.65 18.70 -2.15
CA GLY A 322 -30.54 19.14 -3.24
C GLY A 322 -31.84 18.34 -3.29
N ILE A 323 -31.74 17.00 -3.28
CA ILE A 323 -32.89 16.08 -3.25
C ILE A 323 -33.74 16.32 -1.99
N TYR A 324 -33.10 16.48 -0.83
CA TYR A 324 -33.80 16.81 0.41
C TYR A 324 -34.56 18.14 0.33
N LEU A 325 -33.96 19.20 -0.24
CA LEU A 325 -34.61 20.49 -0.42
C LEU A 325 -35.79 20.40 -1.39
N VAL A 326 -35.65 19.66 -2.49
CA VAL A 326 -36.77 19.36 -3.41
C VAL A 326 -37.90 18.64 -2.66
N PHE A 327 -37.56 17.63 -1.85
CA PHE A 327 -38.54 16.95 -1.00
C PHE A 327 -39.27 17.92 -0.06
N GLN A 328 -38.57 18.88 0.56
CA GLN A 328 -39.21 19.92 1.40
C GLN A 328 -40.14 20.84 0.59
N ILE A 329 -39.72 21.25 -0.61
CA ILE A 329 -40.50 22.13 -1.49
C ILE A 329 -41.81 21.43 -1.91
N VAL A 330 -41.75 20.13 -2.24
CA VAL A 330 -42.90 19.34 -2.69
C VAL A 330 -43.83 19.00 -1.52
N THR A 331 -43.29 18.62 -0.36
CA THR A 331 -44.10 18.15 0.78
C THR A 331 -44.63 19.28 1.68
N ARG A 332 -44.00 20.46 1.67
CA ARG A 332 -44.39 21.60 2.52
C ARG A 332 -44.80 22.81 1.66
N ARG A 333 -46.11 23.05 1.57
CA ARG A 333 -46.67 24.21 0.85
C ARG A 333 -46.08 25.52 1.36
N GLY A 334 -45.57 26.35 0.44
CA GLY A 334 -45.00 27.66 0.76
C GLY A 334 -43.56 27.65 1.27
N PHE A 335 -42.90 26.49 1.38
CA PHE A 335 -41.52 26.37 1.84
C PHE A 335 -40.55 27.26 1.04
N LEU A 336 -40.60 27.18 -0.30
CA LEU A 336 -39.72 28.00 -1.15
C LEU A 336 -39.92 29.49 -0.90
N ARG A 337 -41.17 29.96 -0.90
CA ARG A 337 -41.51 31.37 -0.64
C ARG A 337 -41.02 31.85 0.72
N GLN A 338 -41.01 30.97 1.71
CA GLN A 338 -40.58 31.28 3.08
C GLN A 338 -39.05 31.32 3.23
N TYR A 339 -38.31 30.47 2.51
CA TYR A 339 -36.87 30.26 2.73
C TYR A 339 -35.97 30.67 1.55
N TRP A 340 -36.52 31.13 0.42
CA TRP A 340 -35.74 31.51 -0.78
C TRP A 340 -34.53 32.43 -0.52
N PRO A 341 -34.56 33.43 0.38
CA PRO A 341 -33.40 34.30 0.56
C PRO A 341 -32.25 33.55 1.26
N GLY A 342 -32.58 32.66 2.20
CA GLY A 342 -31.60 31.76 2.80
C GLY A 342 -31.06 30.76 1.78
N LEU A 343 -31.94 30.14 0.98
CA LEU A 343 -31.53 29.19 -0.07
C LEU A 343 -30.64 29.84 -1.13
N LEU A 344 -30.88 31.12 -1.47
CA LEU A 344 -29.99 31.89 -2.35
C LEU A 344 -28.60 32.08 -1.72
N LEU A 345 -28.51 32.45 -0.43
CA LEU A 345 -27.23 32.58 0.25
C LEU A 345 -26.49 31.24 0.38
N LEU A 346 -27.21 30.14 0.59
CA LEU A 346 -26.65 28.79 0.54
C LEU A 346 -26.03 28.53 -0.84
N ALA A 347 -26.79 28.76 -1.92
CA ALA A 347 -26.32 28.54 -3.28
C ALA A 347 -25.11 29.42 -3.64
N VAL A 348 -25.10 30.69 -3.24
CA VAL A 348 -23.96 31.59 -3.43
C VAL A 348 -22.74 31.13 -2.63
N GLY A 349 -22.92 30.67 -1.39
CA GLY A 349 -21.82 30.13 -0.58
C GLY A 349 -21.18 28.89 -1.20
N VAL A 350 -22.00 27.97 -1.74
CA VAL A 350 -21.53 26.80 -2.50
C VAL A 350 -20.78 27.25 -3.75
N ALA A 351 -21.39 28.12 -4.55
CA ALA A 351 -20.84 28.56 -5.83
C ALA A 351 -19.50 29.29 -5.67
N LEU A 352 -19.36 30.15 -4.65
CA LEU A 352 -18.13 30.88 -4.40
C LEU A 352 -16.97 29.92 -4.10
N LEU A 353 -17.15 28.96 -3.19
CA LEU A 353 -16.07 28.03 -2.83
C LEU A 353 -15.72 27.06 -3.95
N ILE A 354 -16.72 26.47 -4.62
CA ILE A 354 -16.47 25.51 -5.71
C ILE A 354 -15.83 26.18 -6.93
N ALA A 355 -15.95 27.50 -7.08
CA ALA A 355 -15.59 28.21 -8.30
C ALA A 355 -14.15 27.95 -8.83
N PRO A 356 -13.09 27.95 -7.99
CA PRO A 356 -11.72 27.64 -8.43
C PRO A 356 -11.59 26.24 -9.02
N VAL A 357 -12.08 25.22 -8.28
CA VAL A 357 -12.04 23.82 -8.72
C VAL A 357 -12.95 23.60 -9.94
N GLY A 358 -14.11 24.27 -9.98
CA GLY A 358 -15.01 24.26 -11.13
C GLY A 358 -14.37 24.85 -12.39
N LYS A 359 -13.64 25.97 -12.27
CA LYS A 359 -12.88 26.54 -13.40
C LYS A 359 -11.78 25.58 -13.84
N TYR A 360 -11.06 24.97 -12.89
CA TYR A 360 -10.05 23.96 -13.20
C TYR A 360 -10.64 22.77 -13.94
N ALA A 361 -11.77 22.21 -13.47
CA ALA A 361 -12.45 21.10 -14.11
C ALA A 361 -12.93 21.40 -15.54
N LEU A 362 -13.30 22.65 -15.82
CA LEU A 362 -13.64 23.10 -17.17
C LEU A 362 -12.42 23.27 -18.08
N ALA A 363 -11.27 23.65 -17.52
CA ALA A 363 -10.03 23.84 -18.26
C ALA A 363 -9.28 22.51 -18.51
N GLN A 364 -9.31 21.59 -17.55
CA GLN A 364 -8.59 20.31 -17.55
C GLN A 364 -9.56 19.12 -17.30
N PRO A 365 -10.56 18.89 -18.17
CA PRO A 365 -11.59 17.88 -17.95
C PRO A 365 -11.04 16.44 -17.98
N GLU A 366 -10.01 16.17 -18.78
CA GLU A 366 -9.40 14.84 -18.85
C GLU A 366 -8.70 14.46 -17.54
N VAL A 367 -7.95 15.38 -16.95
CA VAL A 367 -7.29 15.19 -15.65
C VAL A 367 -8.33 15.07 -14.53
N TYR A 368 -9.30 15.99 -14.50
CA TYR A 368 -10.29 16.04 -13.42
C TYR A 368 -11.23 14.82 -13.42
N PHE A 369 -11.80 14.45 -14.57
CA PHE A 369 -12.74 13.34 -14.67
C PHE A 369 -12.08 11.98 -14.93
N GLY A 370 -10.77 11.94 -15.21
CA GLY A 370 -10.04 10.71 -15.56
C GLY A 370 -10.17 9.63 -14.48
N ARG A 371 -9.92 9.99 -13.20
CA ARG A 371 -10.06 9.06 -12.08
C ARG A 371 -11.50 8.58 -11.88
N ALA A 372 -12.49 9.48 -11.99
CA ALA A 372 -13.90 9.10 -11.83
C ALA A 372 -14.37 8.15 -12.94
N ARG A 373 -13.91 8.35 -14.19
CA ARG A 373 -14.17 7.45 -15.31
C ARG A 373 -13.51 6.08 -15.12
N GLY A 374 -12.23 6.06 -14.74
CA GLY A 374 -11.49 4.81 -14.55
C GLY A 374 -11.96 3.95 -13.37
N LEU A 375 -12.60 4.57 -12.37
CA LEU A 375 -13.10 3.86 -11.18
C LEU A 375 -14.59 3.52 -11.24
N SER A 376 -15.27 3.80 -12.35
CA SER A 376 -16.72 3.59 -12.46
C SER A 376 -17.07 2.17 -12.93
N ILE A 377 -18.03 1.53 -12.26
CA ILE A 377 -18.61 0.26 -12.73
C ILE A 377 -19.17 0.35 -14.15
N LEU A 378 -19.62 1.55 -14.55
CA LEU A 378 -20.16 1.81 -15.89
C LEU A 378 -19.10 1.72 -16.98
N ALA A 379 -17.83 1.92 -16.63
CA ALA A 379 -16.68 1.78 -17.52
C ALA A 379 -16.06 0.38 -17.46
N GLU A 380 -16.06 -0.26 -16.28
CA GLU A 380 -15.50 -1.60 -16.05
C GLU A 380 -16.36 -2.72 -16.64
N VAL A 381 -17.68 -2.68 -16.45
CA VAL A 381 -18.58 -3.82 -16.71
C VAL A 381 -19.31 -3.65 -18.05
N PRO A 382 -19.30 -4.67 -18.94
CA PRO A 382 -20.09 -4.66 -20.16
C PRO A 382 -21.58 -4.47 -19.90
N ARG A 383 -22.28 -3.74 -20.79
CA ARG A 383 -23.69 -3.33 -20.62
C ARG A 383 -24.64 -4.50 -20.28
N GLU A 384 -24.38 -5.69 -20.82
CA GLU A 384 -25.19 -6.89 -20.61
C GLU A 384 -25.13 -7.42 -19.16
N ARG A 385 -23.99 -7.23 -18.47
CA ARG A 385 -23.76 -7.70 -17.09
C ARG A 385 -23.89 -6.60 -16.05
N LEU A 386 -24.13 -5.36 -16.48
CA LEU A 386 -24.13 -4.19 -15.62
C LEU A 386 -25.19 -4.24 -14.52
N LEU A 387 -26.43 -4.63 -14.84
CA LEU A 387 -27.50 -4.67 -13.84
C LEU A 387 -27.22 -5.73 -12.74
N PRO A 388 -26.88 -6.99 -13.06
CA PRO A 388 -26.44 -7.96 -12.05
C PRO A 388 -25.27 -7.46 -11.20
N ALA A 389 -24.23 -6.89 -11.83
CA ALA A 389 -23.06 -6.38 -11.11
C ALA A 389 -23.42 -5.21 -10.18
N LEU A 390 -24.26 -4.28 -10.63
CA LEU A 390 -24.74 -3.18 -9.82
C LEU A 390 -25.59 -3.66 -8.62
N LEU A 391 -26.46 -4.65 -8.83
CA LEU A 391 -27.27 -5.22 -7.76
C LEU A 391 -26.41 -5.92 -6.71
N GLU A 392 -25.37 -6.65 -7.14
CA GLU A 392 -24.42 -7.27 -6.20
C GLU A 392 -23.60 -6.20 -5.46
N ASN A 393 -23.11 -5.16 -6.16
CA ASN A 393 -22.42 -4.03 -5.53
C ASN A 393 -23.30 -3.35 -4.47
N ILE A 394 -24.57 -3.07 -4.78
CA ILE A 394 -25.53 -2.52 -3.82
C ILE A 394 -25.68 -3.46 -2.62
N ARG A 395 -25.83 -4.77 -2.88
CA ARG A 395 -25.98 -5.78 -1.83
C ARG A 395 -24.76 -5.82 -0.91
N VAL A 396 -23.54 -5.94 -1.42
CA VAL A 396 -22.33 -6.02 -0.57
C VAL A 396 -22.13 -4.73 0.23
N HIS A 397 -22.41 -3.56 -0.35
CA HIS A 397 -22.33 -2.27 0.36
C HIS A 397 -23.43 -2.11 1.44
N LEU A 398 -24.62 -2.66 1.25
CA LEU A 398 -25.64 -2.70 2.31
C LEU A 398 -25.27 -3.69 3.43
N LEU A 399 -24.61 -4.80 3.09
CA LEU A 399 -24.14 -5.80 4.04
C LEU A 399 -22.89 -5.36 4.81
N MET A 400 -22.14 -4.39 4.29
CA MET A 400 -20.86 -3.94 4.86
C MET A 400 -20.94 -3.49 6.33
N PHE A 401 -22.08 -2.96 6.73
CA PHE A 401 -22.29 -2.43 8.08
C PHE A 401 -22.40 -3.52 9.14
N ASN A 402 -22.98 -4.66 8.80
CA ASN A 402 -23.45 -5.65 9.78
C ASN A 402 -22.94 -7.07 9.53
N VAL A 403 -22.44 -7.39 8.33
CA VAL A 403 -22.08 -8.76 7.92
C VAL A 403 -20.62 -8.86 7.49
N ALA A 404 -20.23 -8.22 6.39
CA ALA A 404 -18.89 -8.32 5.82
C ALA A 404 -18.47 -6.98 5.23
N GLY A 405 -17.57 -6.27 5.92
CA GLY A 405 -17.12 -4.94 5.52
C GLY A 405 -15.99 -4.97 4.50
N ASP A 406 -15.33 -3.84 4.37
CA ASP A 406 -14.22 -3.66 3.43
C ASP A 406 -13.05 -4.63 3.75
N ALA A 407 -12.54 -5.30 2.71
CA ALA A 407 -11.44 -6.25 2.82
C ALA A 407 -10.05 -5.57 2.86
N ASN A 408 -9.97 -4.29 2.50
CA ASN A 408 -8.73 -3.55 2.48
C ASN A 408 -8.23 -3.25 3.91
N GLY A 409 -7.04 -3.76 4.24
CA GLY A 409 -6.41 -3.60 5.55
C GLY A 409 -6.20 -2.15 5.98
N ARG A 410 -6.13 -1.19 5.03
CA ARG A 410 -6.07 0.24 5.35
C ARG A 410 -7.39 0.81 5.84
N HIS A 411 -8.50 0.24 5.42
CA HIS A 411 -9.83 0.79 5.64
C HIS A 411 -10.52 0.14 6.84
N ASN A 412 -10.26 -1.15 7.06
CA ASN A 412 -10.87 -1.94 8.11
C ASN A 412 -10.02 -3.16 8.48
N LEU A 413 -10.42 -3.91 9.52
CA LEU A 413 -9.96 -5.29 9.66
C LEU A 413 -10.58 -6.10 8.50
N PRO A 414 -9.80 -6.75 7.64
CA PRO A 414 -10.30 -7.36 6.40
C PRO A 414 -11.57 -8.20 6.61
N GLY A 415 -12.64 -7.82 5.91
CA GLY A 415 -13.93 -8.53 5.93
C GLY A 415 -14.77 -8.34 7.19
N ALA A 416 -14.27 -7.69 8.24
CA ALA A 416 -15.06 -7.44 9.45
C ALA A 416 -16.17 -6.41 9.19
N PRO A 417 -17.32 -6.44 9.90
CA PRO A 417 -18.36 -5.42 9.76
C PRO A 417 -17.87 -4.00 10.12
N MET A 418 -18.34 -2.98 9.39
CA MET A 418 -18.01 -1.57 9.64
C MET A 418 -18.63 -0.98 10.92
N LEU A 419 -19.59 -1.69 11.55
CA LEU A 419 -20.21 -1.31 12.82
C LEU A 419 -20.02 -2.42 13.85
N VAL A 420 -19.67 -2.03 15.08
CA VAL A 420 -19.69 -2.96 16.21
C VAL A 420 -21.12 -3.42 16.51
N THR A 421 -21.29 -4.63 17.05
CA THR A 421 -22.57 -5.32 17.26
C THR A 421 -23.70 -4.42 17.80
N VAL A 422 -23.43 -3.64 18.85
CA VAL A 422 -24.46 -2.78 19.44
C VAL A 422 -24.90 -1.67 18.48
N VAL A 423 -23.95 -1.00 17.82
CA VAL A 423 -24.26 0.08 16.88
C VAL A 423 -24.92 -0.47 15.62
N GLY A 424 -24.49 -1.64 15.13
CA GLY A 424 -25.11 -2.33 14.01
C GLY A 424 -26.58 -2.69 14.26
N ALA A 425 -26.92 -3.20 15.45
CA ALA A 425 -28.30 -3.49 15.82
C ALA A 425 -29.18 -2.23 15.87
N LEU A 426 -28.65 -1.16 16.48
CA LEU A 426 -29.35 0.13 16.56
C LEU A 426 -29.52 0.79 15.18
N PHE A 427 -28.53 0.66 14.30
CA PHE A 427 -28.58 1.16 12.93
C PHE A 427 -29.71 0.48 12.14
N VAL A 428 -29.77 -0.86 12.11
CA VAL A 428 -30.82 -1.59 11.38
C VAL A 428 -32.21 -1.23 11.89
N LEU A 429 -32.38 -1.19 13.22
CA LEU A 429 -33.66 -0.81 13.84
C LEU A 429 -34.02 0.65 13.53
N GLY A 430 -33.06 1.57 13.59
CA GLY A 430 -33.23 2.98 13.27
C GLY A 430 -33.53 3.26 11.80
N ALA A 431 -32.92 2.51 10.88
CA ALA A 431 -33.21 2.54 9.46
C ALA A 431 -34.65 2.05 9.18
N GLY A 432 -35.07 0.93 9.77
CA GLY A 432 -36.45 0.43 9.65
C GLY A 432 -37.49 1.41 10.21
N LEU A 433 -37.23 1.99 11.39
CA LEU A 433 -38.07 3.03 11.99
C LEU A 433 -38.13 4.30 11.13
N SER A 434 -37.05 4.66 10.45
CA SER A 434 -37.02 5.82 9.55
C SER A 434 -37.76 5.53 8.25
N LEU A 435 -37.63 4.33 7.68
CA LEU A 435 -38.33 3.91 6.45
C LEU A 435 -39.85 3.94 6.63
N SER A 436 -40.34 3.40 7.75
CA SER A 436 -41.77 3.48 8.10
C SER A 436 -42.31 4.92 8.27
N ARG A 437 -41.42 5.91 8.35
CA ARG A 437 -41.72 7.33 8.53
C ARG A 437 -41.12 8.21 7.43
N LEU A 438 -40.90 7.68 6.24
CA LEU A 438 -40.25 8.40 5.13
C LEU A 438 -40.90 9.77 4.81
N HIS A 439 -42.23 9.87 4.99
CA HIS A 439 -42.99 11.12 4.84
C HIS A 439 -42.58 12.23 5.82
N ARG A 440 -41.83 11.90 6.88
CA ARG A 440 -41.32 12.86 7.86
C ARG A 440 -39.98 13.44 7.38
N SER A 441 -39.82 14.75 7.56
CA SER A 441 -38.63 15.52 7.15
C SER A 441 -37.31 14.96 7.68
N ARG A 442 -37.27 14.48 8.94
CA ARG A 442 -36.01 13.99 9.54
C ARG A 442 -35.63 12.62 9.00
N ALA A 443 -36.61 11.73 8.86
CA ALA A 443 -36.40 10.39 8.34
C ALA A 443 -35.98 10.41 6.87
N SER A 444 -36.65 11.22 6.04
CA SER A 444 -36.26 11.43 4.64
C SER A 444 -34.84 11.99 4.51
N LEU A 445 -34.45 12.99 5.30
CA LEU A 445 -33.09 13.52 5.30
C LEU A 445 -32.05 12.42 5.55
N LEU A 446 -32.22 11.64 6.63
CA LEU A 446 -31.26 10.59 7.00
C LEU A 446 -31.17 9.48 5.94
N LEU A 447 -32.30 9.09 5.34
CA LEU A 447 -32.34 8.05 4.32
C LEU A 447 -31.79 8.53 2.97
N ILE A 448 -32.12 9.74 2.54
CA ILE A 448 -31.56 10.35 1.32
C ILE A 448 -30.04 10.49 1.48
N TRP A 449 -29.58 11.04 2.61
CA TRP A 449 -28.16 11.18 2.92
C TRP A 449 -27.46 9.82 2.88
N PHE A 450 -27.99 8.81 3.60
CA PHE A 450 -27.43 7.47 3.63
C PHE A 450 -27.33 6.85 2.22
N LEU A 451 -28.43 6.83 1.45
CA LEU A 451 -28.47 6.17 0.15
C LEU A 451 -27.59 6.85 -0.90
N ILE A 452 -27.60 8.18 -0.95
CA ILE A 452 -26.83 8.93 -1.95
C ILE A 452 -25.34 8.86 -1.63
N MET A 453 -24.94 8.93 -0.36
CA MET A 453 -23.52 8.81 -0.02
C MET A 453 -23.00 7.37 -0.12
N LEU A 454 -23.86 6.37 0.00
CA LEU A 454 -23.49 4.97 -0.28
C LEU A 454 -23.23 4.73 -1.78
N ALA A 455 -23.79 5.56 -2.67
CA ALA A 455 -23.58 5.47 -4.11
C ALA A 455 -22.13 5.68 -4.53
N GLY A 456 -21.34 6.41 -3.75
CA GLY A 456 -19.90 6.54 -3.97
C GLY A 456 -19.17 5.20 -3.92
N GLY A 457 -19.67 4.25 -3.12
CA GLY A 457 -19.17 2.88 -3.07
C GLY A 457 -19.75 1.99 -4.17
N PHE A 458 -21.07 1.84 -4.23
CA PHE A 458 -21.67 0.83 -5.13
C PHE A 458 -21.60 1.18 -6.64
N LEU A 459 -21.33 2.44 -7.00
CA LEU A 459 -21.06 2.83 -8.40
C LEU A 459 -19.57 2.71 -8.79
N ALA A 460 -18.72 2.27 -7.85
CA ALA A 460 -17.30 2.05 -8.07
C ALA A 460 -17.00 0.59 -8.50
N LEU A 461 -15.71 0.29 -8.67
CA LEU A 461 -15.21 -0.99 -9.18
C LEU A 461 -15.72 -2.22 -8.40
N THR A 462 -16.00 -3.31 -9.12
CA THR A 462 -16.59 -4.53 -8.53
C THR A 462 -15.60 -5.30 -7.65
N PHE A 463 -14.33 -5.40 -8.05
CA PHE A 463 -13.31 -6.15 -7.31
C PHE A 463 -12.88 -5.49 -5.98
N GLU A 464 -13.17 -4.19 -5.81
CA GLU A 464 -12.92 -3.46 -4.55
C GLU A 464 -14.16 -3.35 -3.66
N ALA A 465 -15.29 -3.96 -4.04
CA ALA A 465 -16.53 -3.84 -3.30
C ALA A 465 -16.59 -4.83 -2.10
N PRO A 466 -17.05 -4.41 -0.90
CA PRO A 466 -17.44 -3.05 -0.54
C PRO A 466 -16.25 -2.14 -0.22
N GLN A 467 -16.33 -0.85 -0.61
CA GLN A 467 -15.24 0.12 -0.42
C GLN A 467 -15.61 1.22 0.59
N ALA A 468 -15.03 1.15 1.79
CA ALA A 468 -15.35 2.02 2.93
C ALA A 468 -14.80 3.44 2.78
N SER A 469 -13.66 3.64 2.09
CA SER A 469 -13.10 4.97 1.84
C SER A 469 -13.99 5.80 0.91
N ARG A 470 -14.61 5.16 -0.10
CA ARG A 470 -15.56 5.80 -1.03
C ARG A 470 -16.94 5.99 -0.41
N SER A 471 -17.31 5.15 0.55
CA SER A 471 -18.59 5.20 1.27
C SER A 471 -18.54 6.03 2.56
N ILE A 472 -17.43 6.71 2.87
CA ILE A 472 -17.24 7.39 4.16
C ILE A 472 -18.27 8.48 4.45
N GLY A 473 -18.85 9.11 3.42
CA GLY A 473 -19.95 10.07 3.60
C GLY A 473 -21.28 9.44 4.04
N ALA A 474 -21.44 8.12 3.96
CA ALA A 474 -22.60 7.44 4.55
C ALA A 474 -22.47 7.34 6.08
N GLN A 475 -21.26 7.46 6.63
CA GLN A 475 -20.98 7.28 8.04
C GLN A 475 -21.84 8.16 8.95
N PRO A 476 -21.97 9.49 8.75
CA PRO A 476 -22.69 10.28 9.73
C PRO A 476 -24.19 9.99 9.70
N ALA A 477 -24.78 9.74 8.52
CA ALA A 477 -26.17 9.27 8.42
C ALA A 477 -26.37 7.92 9.12
N THR A 478 -25.45 6.97 8.94
CA THR A 478 -25.47 5.66 9.62
C THR A 478 -25.47 5.81 11.15
N LEU A 479 -24.57 6.64 11.69
CA LEU A 479 -24.50 6.88 13.14
C LEU A 479 -25.73 7.62 13.66
N LEU A 480 -26.25 8.61 12.91
CA LEU A 480 -27.47 9.32 13.28
C LEU A 480 -28.71 8.42 13.22
N LEU A 481 -28.78 7.47 12.27
CA LEU A 481 -29.82 6.45 12.23
C LEU A 481 -29.75 5.54 13.47
N ALA A 482 -28.56 5.17 13.95
CA ALA A 482 -28.39 4.43 15.20
C ALA A 482 -28.83 5.22 16.45
N VAL A 483 -28.88 6.56 16.39
CA VAL A 483 -29.41 7.41 17.48
C VAL A 483 -30.94 7.35 17.55
N VAL A 484 -31.63 7.11 16.43
CA VAL A 484 -33.11 7.13 16.34
C VAL A 484 -33.79 6.28 17.42
N PRO A 485 -33.52 4.96 17.55
CA PRO A 485 -34.20 4.13 18.56
C PRO A 485 -33.90 4.58 19.99
N LEU A 486 -32.67 5.03 20.28
CA LEU A 486 -32.28 5.55 21.59
C LEU A 486 -33.00 6.85 21.92
N HIS A 487 -33.13 7.77 20.96
CA HIS A 487 -33.86 9.01 21.11
C HIS A 487 -35.34 8.76 21.40
N MET A 488 -35.96 7.84 20.67
CA MET A 488 -37.36 7.48 20.83
C MET A 488 -37.64 6.80 22.18
N LEU A 489 -36.74 5.90 22.60
CA LEU A 489 -36.79 5.27 23.92
C LEU A 489 -36.64 6.30 25.05
N TRP A 490 -35.66 7.20 24.90
CA TRP A 490 -35.46 8.29 25.86
C TRP A 490 -36.74 9.12 26.01
N ARG A 491 -37.40 9.45 24.90
CA ARG A 491 -38.62 10.25 24.94
C ARG A 491 -39.76 9.54 25.67
N GLU A 492 -39.92 8.22 25.51
CA GLU A 492 -40.88 7.47 26.33
C GLU A 492 -40.48 7.48 27.82
N TRP A 493 -39.18 7.45 28.13
CA TRP A 493 -38.72 7.58 29.51
C TRP A 493 -39.14 8.91 30.14
N ASP A 494 -38.92 10.03 29.43
CA ASP A 494 -39.31 11.37 29.92
C ASP A 494 -40.82 11.48 30.13
N VAL A 495 -41.64 10.83 29.30
CA VAL A 495 -43.11 10.78 29.47
C VAL A 495 -43.51 9.89 30.65
N THR A 496 -42.82 8.77 30.86
CA THR A 496 -43.12 7.81 31.93
C THR A 496 -42.71 8.33 33.30
N TYR A 497 -41.57 9.03 33.38
CA TYR A 497 -40.98 9.55 34.63
C TYR A 497 -40.82 11.09 34.60
N PRO A 498 -41.93 11.85 34.61
CA PRO A 498 -41.87 13.32 34.58
C PRO A 498 -41.31 13.88 35.90
N GLY A 499 -40.19 14.60 35.87
CA GLY A 499 -39.65 15.34 37.03
C GLY A 499 -38.12 15.38 37.13
N ARG A 500 -37.57 16.19 38.06
CA ARG A 500 -36.11 16.37 38.29
C ARG A 500 -35.41 15.23 39.06
N ARG A 501 -36.17 14.32 39.69
CA ARG A 501 -35.63 13.31 40.63
C ARG A 501 -35.17 12.01 39.94
N TYR A 502 -35.86 11.58 38.89
CA TYR A 502 -35.59 10.34 38.15
C TYR A 502 -34.93 10.45 36.74
N PRO A 503 -34.58 11.62 36.16
CA PRO A 503 -33.93 11.68 34.85
C PRO A 503 -32.48 11.19 34.88
N ARG A 504 -31.89 11.06 36.09
CA ARG A 504 -30.56 10.46 36.30
C ARG A 504 -30.58 8.93 36.23
N LEU A 505 -31.72 8.27 36.41
CA LEU A 505 -31.79 6.81 36.38
C LEU A 505 -31.61 6.24 34.97
N PHE A 506 -32.09 6.94 33.92
CA PHE A 506 -31.88 6.51 32.52
C PHE A 506 -30.43 6.64 32.05
N VAL A 507 -29.63 7.48 32.72
CA VAL A 507 -28.21 7.65 32.40
C VAL A 507 -27.44 6.35 32.65
N TRP A 508 -27.78 5.58 33.68
CA TRP A 508 -27.09 4.33 34.00
C TRP A 508 -27.27 3.24 32.92
N PRO A 509 -28.49 2.90 32.46
CA PRO A 509 -28.67 2.00 31.32
C PRO A 509 -27.99 2.48 30.04
N LEU A 510 -28.02 3.79 29.76
CA LEU A 510 -27.33 4.32 28.58
C LEU A 510 -25.81 4.19 28.71
N LEU A 511 -25.24 4.46 29.89
CA LEU A 511 -23.82 4.25 30.16
C LEU A 511 -23.44 2.76 30.08
N LEU A 512 -24.28 1.87 30.61
CA LEU A 512 -24.10 0.41 30.50
C LEU A 512 -24.13 -0.06 29.04
N LEU A 513 -24.87 0.62 28.15
CA LEU A 513 -24.86 0.35 26.72
C LEU A 513 -23.63 0.95 26.02
N MET A 514 -23.18 2.14 26.44
CA MET A 514 -22.09 2.88 25.80
C MET A 514 -20.70 2.38 26.17
N LEU A 515 -20.49 1.88 27.39
CA LEU A 515 -19.18 1.31 27.79
C LEU A 515 -18.75 0.13 26.90
N PRO A 516 -19.60 -0.87 26.60
CA PRO A 516 -19.29 -1.91 25.63
C PRO A 516 -19.02 -1.39 24.22
N VAL A 517 -19.70 -0.32 23.79
CA VAL A 517 -19.45 0.30 22.48
C VAL A 517 -18.05 0.91 22.43
N LEU A 518 -17.68 1.70 23.44
CA LEU A 518 -16.32 2.26 23.56
C LEU A 518 -15.28 1.15 23.60
N TRP A 519 -15.47 0.15 24.46
CA TRP A 519 -14.54 -0.96 24.62
C TRP A 519 -14.39 -1.78 23.34
N SER A 520 -15.47 -2.08 22.64
CA SER A 520 -15.44 -2.84 21.39
C SER A 520 -14.70 -2.10 20.29
N ASN A 521 -14.94 -0.79 20.12
CA ASN A 521 -14.20 0.00 19.12
C ASN A 521 -12.74 0.19 19.51
N TYR A 522 -12.43 0.41 20.79
CA TYR A 522 -11.05 0.51 21.27
C TYR A 522 -10.28 -0.79 21.00
N THR A 523 -10.84 -1.94 21.38
CA THR A 523 -10.19 -3.24 21.12
C THR A 523 -10.10 -3.56 19.64
N PHE A 524 -11.07 -3.13 18.83
CA PHE A 524 -11.02 -3.28 17.37
C PHE A 524 -9.80 -2.58 16.78
N VAL A 525 -9.61 -1.29 17.07
CA VAL A 525 -8.49 -0.50 16.53
C VAL A 525 -7.16 -0.88 17.18
N PHE A 526 -7.11 -0.85 18.52
CA PHE A 526 -5.86 -0.88 19.27
C PHE A 526 -5.38 -2.27 19.71
N LYS A 527 -6.20 -3.31 19.53
CA LYS A 527 -5.78 -4.70 19.81
C LYS A 527 -5.85 -5.60 18.59
N LYS A 528 -6.89 -5.49 17.76
CA LYS A 528 -7.08 -6.38 16.61
C LYS A 528 -6.39 -5.86 15.35
N GLN A 529 -6.71 -4.64 14.92
CA GLN A 529 -6.11 -4.07 13.72
C GLN A 529 -4.60 -3.81 13.90
N MET A 530 -4.19 -3.31 15.08
CA MET A 530 -2.78 -2.99 15.38
C MET A 530 -1.78 -4.13 15.20
N THR A 531 -2.23 -5.37 15.42
CA THR A 531 -1.37 -6.55 15.41
C THR A 531 -1.75 -7.51 14.28
N ASN A 532 -2.54 -7.06 13.31
CA ASN A 532 -2.96 -7.88 12.19
C ASN A 532 -2.00 -7.67 11.02
N PHE A 533 -1.44 -8.76 10.49
CA PHE A 533 -0.46 -8.72 9.40
C PHE A 533 -1.02 -8.11 8.12
N GLU A 534 -2.27 -8.43 7.74
CA GLU A 534 -2.92 -7.89 6.54
C GLU A 534 -3.13 -6.37 6.62
N VAL A 535 -3.54 -5.87 7.79
CA VAL A 535 -3.61 -4.44 8.06
C VAL A 535 -2.22 -3.84 7.98
N TRP A 536 -1.25 -4.44 8.68
CA TRP A 536 0.12 -3.94 8.76
C TRP A 536 0.76 -3.83 7.36
N LYS A 537 0.81 -4.90 6.57
CA LYS A 537 1.45 -4.94 5.24
C LYS A 537 0.84 -3.94 4.25
N SER A 538 -0.44 -3.58 4.43
CA SER A 538 -1.15 -2.65 3.55
C SER A 538 -0.68 -1.18 3.66
N PHE A 539 0.24 -0.84 4.57
CA PHE A 539 0.71 0.54 4.80
C PHE A 539 2.13 0.83 4.28
N SER A 540 2.59 0.19 3.20
CA SER A 540 3.96 0.38 2.67
C SER A 540 5.02 0.13 3.75
N THR A 541 4.93 -1.01 4.42
CA THR A 541 5.76 -1.32 5.59
C THR A 541 7.19 -1.68 5.24
N PRO A 542 7.51 -2.46 4.19
CA PRO A 542 8.89 -2.66 3.76
C PRO A 542 9.57 -1.33 3.44
N GLU A 543 8.91 -0.44 2.71
CA GLU A 543 9.45 0.86 2.31
C GLU A 543 9.61 1.80 3.51
N THR A 544 8.71 1.72 4.49
CA THR A 544 8.85 2.49 5.73
C THR A 544 10.03 2.02 6.56
N ILE A 545 10.26 0.69 6.64
CA ILE A 545 11.42 0.12 7.33
C ILE A 545 12.70 0.53 6.62
N ALA A 546 12.78 0.30 5.31
CA ALA A 546 13.90 0.72 4.47
C ALA A 546 14.21 2.20 4.68
N ALA A 547 13.22 3.09 4.56
CA ALA A 547 13.43 4.52 4.76
C ALA A 547 13.99 4.87 6.15
N ARG A 548 13.56 4.17 7.21
CA ARG A 548 14.07 4.38 8.57
C ARG A 548 15.51 3.89 8.73
N LEU A 549 15.86 2.76 8.09
CA LEU A 549 17.24 2.26 8.06
C LEU A 549 18.14 3.25 7.33
N ILE A 550 17.75 3.70 6.13
CA ILE A 550 18.49 4.69 5.33
C ILE A 550 18.68 6.00 6.10
N ALA A 551 17.64 6.49 6.78
CA ALA A 551 17.70 7.73 7.54
C ALA A 551 18.53 7.62 8.83
N ALA A 552 18.81 6.41 9.33
CA ALA A 552 19.61 6.17 10.52
C ALA A 552 21.10 5.94 10.22
N GLU A 553 21.45 5.76 8.94
CA GLU A 553 22.80 5.40 8.51
C GLU A 553 23.75 6.61 8.48
N ASP A 554 25.06 6.35 8.59
CA ASP A 554 26.08 7.39 8.47
C ASP A 554 26.07 8.00 7.04
N PRO A 555 26.18 9.33 6.87
CA PRO A 555 26.26 9.95 5.55
C PRO A 555 27.39 9.46 4.64
N ALA A 556 28.44 8.85 5.20
CA ALA A 556 29.54 8.24 4.47
C ALA A 556 29.25 6.81 3.99
N THR A 557 28.20 6.15 4.49
CA THR A 557 27.77 4.83 4.02
C THR A 557 27.07 4.96 2.68
N GLN A 558 27.48 4.12 1.72
CA GLN A 558 26.81 4.01 0.42
C GLN A 558 25.57 3.11 0.57
N VAL A 559 24.41 3.61 0.15
CA VAL A 559 23.15 2.88 0.27
C VAL A 559 22.72 2.37 -1.10
N TYR A 560 22.47 1.06 -1.18
CA TYR A 560 21.83 0.42 -2.31
C TYR A 560 20.44 -0.03 -1.92
N VAL A 561 19.49 0.28 -2.78
CA VAL A 561 18.11 -0.17 -2.65
C VAL A 561 17.70 -0.84 -3.94
N SER A 562 16.89 -1.89 -3.86
CA SER A 562 16.37 -2.49 -5.09
C SER A 562 15.50 -1.51 -5.88
N SER A 563 15.31 -1.80 -7.17
CA SER A 563 14.48 -0.97 -8.06
C SER A 563 13.03 -0.78 -7.54
N PHE A 564 12.50 -1.71 -6.75
CA PHE A 564 11.20 -1.57 -6.07
C PHE A 564 11.17 -0.46 -5.00
N PHE A 565 12.30 -0.21 -4.34
CA PHE A 565 12.43 0.79 -3.28
C PHE A 565 12.88 2.15 -3.83
N HIS A 566 13.69 2.15 -4.90
CA HIS A 566 14.27 3.36 -5.45
C HIS A 566 13.20 4.36 -5.89
N GLY A 567 13.30 5.61 -5.41
CA GLY A 567 12.34 6.66 -5.76
C GLY A 567 10.93 6.51 -5.18
N HIS A 568 10.66 5.47 -4.38
CA HIS A 568 9.34 5.23 -3.80
C HIS A 568 8.92 6.42 -2.91
N PRO A 569 7.67 6.93 -3.01
CA PRO A 569 7.23 8.14 -2.27
C PRO A 569 7.46 8.07 -0.77
N THR A 570 7.23 6.91 -0.15
CA THR A 570 7.45 6.69 1.29
C THR A 570 8.91 6.90 1.67
N ILE A 571 9.86 6.38 0.88
CA ILE A 571 11.30 6.55 1.11
C ILE A 571 11.70 8.01 0.88
N ARG A 572 11.25 8.62 -0.22
CA ARG A 572 11.52 10.04 -0.50
C ARG A 572 11.02 10.99 0.59
N PHE A 573 9.90 10.67 1.24
CA PHE A 573 9.36 11.50 2.32
C PHE A 573 10.09 11.30 3.65
N LEU A 574 10.33 10.04 4.04
CA LEU A 574 10.89 9.69 5.35
C LEU A 574 12.43 9.82 5.40
N ALA A 575 13.11 9.47 4.32
CA ALA A 575 14.57 9.53 4.18
C ALA A 575 15.02 10.76 3.36
N ARG A 576 14.23 11.84 3.33
CA ARG A 576 14.49 13.03 2.48
C ARG A 576 15.85 13.72 2.71
N ASN A 577 16.42 13.54 3.89
CA ASN A 577 17.69 14.14 4.30
C ASN A 577 18.84 13.12 4.35
N ALA A 578 18.57 11.89 3.91
CA ALA A 578 19.54 10.80 3.93
C ALA A 578 20.42 10.81 2.67
N PRO A 579 21.50 10.00 2.65
CA PRO A 579 22.36 9.87 1.49
C PRO A 579 21.61 9.49 0.21
N PRO A 580 22.12 9.89 -0.97
CA PRO A 580 21.62 9.37 -2.23
C PRO A 580 21.66 7.85 -2.24
N GLN A 581 20.59 7.25 -2.75
CA GLN A 581 20.49 5.82 -2.94
C GLN A 581 20.96 5.48 -4.34
N GLU A 582 21.67 4.38 -4.48
CA GLU A 582 21.93 3.74 -5.76
C GLU A 582 20.97 2.58 -5.97
N VAL A 583 20.64 2.32 -7.24
CA VAL A 583 19.80 1.20 -7.62
C VAL A 583 20.64 -0.06 -7.62
N TRP A 584 20.10 -1.11 -7.02
CA TRP A 584 20.52 -2.49 -7.20
C TRP A 584 19.44 -3.20 -7.99
N GLU A 585 19.71 -3.54 -9.25
CA GLU A 585 18.70 -4.15 -10.11
C GLU A 585 18.30 -5.53 -9.60
N THR A 586 17.15 -6.03 -10.07
CA THR A 586 16.60 -7.31 -9.61
C THR A 586 17.44 -8.50 -10.05
N ASP A 587 18.25 -8.33 -11.09
CA ASP A 587 19.20 -9.27 -11.67
C ASP A 587 20.65 -9.02 -11.26
N ASP A 588 20.96 -7.99 -10.46
CA ASP A 588 22.31 -7.78 -9.93
C ASP A 588 22.73 -8.92 -8.95
N HIS A 589 24.00 -9.27 -8.94
CA HIS A 589 24.55 -10.35 -8.13
C HIS A 589 25.72 -9.89 -7.26
N LEU A 590 25.93 -10.57 -6.14
CA LEU A 590 27.16 -10.41 -5.35
C LEU A 590 28.30 -11.25 -5.96
N PRO A 591 29.57 -10.88 -5.72
CA PRO A 591 30.06 -9.75 -4.92
C PRO A 591 29.88 -8.38 -5.59
N LEU A 592 29.96 -7.31 -4.80
CA LEU A 592 30.01 -5.94 -5.28
C LEU A 592 31.35 -5.60 -5.92
N HIS A 593 31.30 -5.17 -7.18
CA HIS A 593 32.46 -4.75 -7.97
C HIS A 593 32.73 -3.24 -7.80
N ARG A 594 33.09 -2.81 -6.59
CA ARG A 594 33.29 -1.40 -6.22
C ARG A 594 34.53 -1.21 -5.34
N PRO A 595 35.14 -0.02 -5.31
CA PRO A 595 36.22 0.28 -4.38
C PRO A 595 35.82 0.00 -2.92
N ALA A 596 36.77 -0.51 -2.13
CA ALA A 596 36.59 -0.75 -0.70
C ALA A 596 36.82 0.53 0.14
N ASP A 597 36.23 1.66 -0.27
CA ASP A 597 36.46 2.98 0.32
C ASP A 597 35.32 3.44 1.25
N ARG A 598 34.14 2.80 1.16
CA ARG A 598 32.96 3.09 1.98
C ARG A 598 32.29 1.82 2.50
N ASN A 599 31.62 1.95 3.63
CA ASN A 599 30.68 0.93 4.10
C ASN A 599 29.45 0.92 3.18
N ILE A 600 28.78 -0.22 3.11
CA ILE A 600 27.63 -0.43 2.24
C ILE A 600 26.44 -0.97 3.03
N LEU A 601 25.27 -0.39 2.78
CA LEU A 601 23.97 -0.91 3.20
C LEU A 601 23.20 -1.35 1.96
N LEU A 602 22.89 -2.64 1.84
CA LEU A 602 21.99 -3.18 0.82
C LEU A 602 20.62 -3.49 1.41
N LEU A 603 19.57 -2.97 0.76
CA LEU A 603 18.18 -3.19 1.11
C LEU A 603 17.44 -3.80 -0.09
N VAL A 604 17.06 -5.07 0.02
CA VAL A 604 16.41 -5.80 -1.07
C VAL A 604 15.14 -6.50 -0.59
N GLU A 605 14.24 -6.76 -1.52
CA GLU A 605 12.97 -7.44 -1.29
C GLU A 605 13.15 -8.81 -0.63
N ALA A 606 12.16 -9.19 0.19
CA ALA A 606 12.23 -10.43 0.99
C ALA A 606 12.26 -11.70 0.14
N ASP A 607 11.63 -11.65 -1.02
CA ASP A 607 11.46 -12.74 -1.97
C ASP A 607 12.63 -12.88 -2.95
N ARG A 608 13.69 -12.07 -2.82
CA ARG A 608 14.88 -12.15 -3.68
C ARG A 608 15.60 -13.51 -3.52
N PRO A 609 15.58 -14.39 -4.53
CA PRO A 609 16.11 -15.74 -4.39
C PRO A 609 17.62 -15.75 -4.15
N GLY A 610 18.06 -16.45 -3.10
CA GLY A 610 19.47 -16.72 -2.81
C GLY A 610 20.33 -15.51 -2.41
N PHE A 611 19.76 -14.31 -2.24
CA PHE A 611 20.53 -13.12 -1.85
C PHE A 611 21.28 -13.30 -0.52
N LEU A 612 20.61 -13.85 0.50
CA LEU A 612 21.22 -14.05 1.82
C LEU A 612 22.34 -15.11 1.76
N GLU A 613 22.16 -16.13 0.91
CA GLU A 613 23.16 -17.18 0.68
C GLU A 613 24.39 -16.59 -0.01
N GLU A 614 24.21 -15.75 -1.04
CA GLU A 614 25.31 -15.04 -1.69
C GLU A 614 26.04 -14.11 -0.71
N ALA A 615 25.29 -13.34 0.07
CA ALA A 615 25.86 -12.40 1.04
C ALA A 615 26.72 -13.13 2.06
N ARG A 616 26.26 -14.28 2.57
CA ARG A 616 27.03 -15.13 3.50
C ARG A 616 28.22 -15.83 2.84
N LYS A 617 28.07 -16.25 1.58
CA LYS A 617 29.14 -16.89 0.79
C LYS A 617 30.29 -15.93 0.54
N TYR A 618 29.99 -14.73 0.04
CA TYR A 618 30.99 -13.76 -0.38
C TYR A 618 31.48 -12.87 0.78
N TYR A 619 30.62 -12.56 1.74
CA TYR A 619 30.93 -11.69 2.88
C TYR A 619 30.55 -12.37 4.21
N PRO A 620 31.31 -13.41 4.64
CA PRO A 620 30.97 -14.17 5.84
C PRO A 620 30.98 -13.35 7.14
N ASN A 621 31.67 -12.19 7.16
CA ASN A 621 31.70 -11.28 8.31
C ASN A 621 30.64 -10.16 8.22
N ALA A 622 29.87 -10.09 7.14
CA ALA A 622 28.83 -9.09 6.97
C ALA A 622 27.68 -9.30 7.95
N GLN A 623 27.03 -8.20 8.35
CA GLN A 623 25.79 -8.29 9.11
C GLN A 623 24.63 -8.45 8.13
N VAL A 624 24.11 -9.67 8.05
CA VAL A 624 22.97 -10.02 7.19
C VAL A 624 21.77 -10.36 8.06
N GLU A 625 20.65 -9.67 7.86
CA GLU A 625 19.43 -9.86 8.65
C GLU A 625 18.17 -9.90 7.78
N GLU A 626 17.22 -10.73 8.20
CA GLU A 626 15.86 -10.78 7.68
C GLU A 626 14.96 -9.95 8.59
N VAL A 627 14.27 -8.97 8.04
CA VAL A 627 13.34 -8.14 8.82
C VAL A 627 11.95 -8.73 8.77
N GLN A 628 11.39 -9.00 9.94
CA GLN A 628 10.03 -9.53 10.12
C GLN A 628 9.11 -8.52 10.84
N PRO A 629 7.78 -8.70 10.77
CA PRO A 629 6.83 -7.91 11.56
C PRO A 629 7.09 -8.02 13.07
N PRO A 630 6.83 -6.96 13.86
CA PRO A 630 7.12 -6.92 15.29
C PRO A 630 6.29 -7.89 16.16
N PHE A 631 5.30 -8.54 15.57
CA PHE A 631 4.41 -9.53 16.21
C PHE A 631 4.57 -10.93 15.59
N GLY A 632 5.63 -11.16 14.82
CA GLY A 632 5.86 -12.38 14.05
C GLY A 632 5.15 -12.36 12.69
N GLY A 633 5.74 -13.02 11.69
CA GLY A 633 5.24 -13.09 10.32
C GLY A 633 6.36 -13.41 9.33
N PRO A 634 6.07 -13.47 8.02
CA PRO A 634 7.09 -13.70 7.00
C PRO A 634 8.10 -12.54 6.94
N THR A 635 9.29 -12.81 6.42
CA THR A 635 10.28 -11.77 6.08
C THR A 635 9.68 -10.78 5.10
N VAL A 636 9.98 -9.49 5.28
CA VAL A 636 9.44 -8.39 4.46
C VAL A 636 10.53 -7.52 3.83
N LEU A 637 11.76 -7.65 4.29
CA LEU A 637 12.93 -6.95 3.79
C LEU A 637 14.19 -7.72 4.18
N ASN A 638 15.10 -7.91 3.23
CA ASN A 638 16.43 -8.45 3.46
C ASN A 638 17.44 -7.29 3.55
N VAL A 639 18.35 -7.37 4.51
CA VAL A 639 19.34 -6.32 4.78
C VAL A 639 20.72 -6.93 4.87
N ALA A 640 21.70 -6.32 4.18
CA ALA A 640 23.10 -6.65 4.34
C ALA A 640 23.92 -5.38 4.61
N ARG A 641 24.76 -5.40 5.65
CA ARG A 641 25.74 -4.34 5.94
C ARG A 641 27.13 -4.87 5.74
N LEU A 642 27.86 -4.23 4.84
CA LEU A 642 29.24 -4.58 4.47
C LEU A 642 30.18 -3.47 4.93
N THR A 643 31.27 -3.85 5.57
CA THR A 643 32.37 -2.93 5.90
C THR A 643 33.35 -2.83 4.74
N THR A 644 34.20 -1.80 4.76
CA THR A 644 35.34 -1.70 3.81
C THR A 644 36.24 -2.94 3.86
N THR A 645 36.39 -3.56 5.05
CA THR A 645 37.17 -4.78 5.21
C THR A 645 36.52 -5.97 4.52
N ASP A 646 35.19 -6.09 4.57
CA ASP A 646 34.44 -7.15 3.89
C ASP A 646 34.60 -7.05 2.38
N LEU A 647 34.53 -5.83 1.84
CA LEU A 647 34.76 -5.59 0.41
C LEU A 647 36.19 -5.94 0.00
N ALA A 648 37.19 -5.44 0.74
CA ALA A 648 38.60 -5.71 0.47
C ALA A 648 38.99 -7.19 0.66
N ALA A 649 38.17 -7.98 1.37
CA ALA A 649 38.44 -9.38 1.65
C ALA A 649 38.38 -10.27 0.41
N LEU A 650 37.71 -9.85 -0.67
CA LEU A 650 37.65 -10.59 -1.93
C LEU A 650 38.58 -10.04 -3.01
N GLN A 651 38.98 -8.77 -2.90
CA GLN A 651 39.65 -8.02 -3.95
C GLN A 651 41.13 -8.39 -4.14
N GLY A 652 41.55 -8.51 -5.40
CA GLY A 652 42.91 -8.82 -5.82
C GLY A 652 43.05 -10.18 -6.50
N VAL A 653 44.29 -10.62 -6.67
CA VAL A 653 44.66 -11.90 -7.29
C VAL A 653 45.56 -12.70 -6.35
N ARG A 654 45.45 -14.03 -6.39
CA ARG A 654 46.33 -14.91 -5.62
C ARG A 654 47.63 -15.14 -6.38
N GLY A 655 48.76 -14.76 -5.80
CA GLY A 655 50.10 -15.00 -6.34
C GLY A 655 50.78 -16.16 -5.62
N VAL A 656 51.13 -17.20 -6.39
CA VAL A 656 51.82 -18.40 -5.89
C VAL A 656 53.21 -18.47 -6.50
N TYR A 657 54.24 -18.42 -5.67
CA TYR A 657 55.64 -18.33 -6.08
C TYR A 657 56.41 -19.62 -5.80
N TYR A 658 57.12 -20.12 -6.80
CA TYR A 658 57.87 -21.36 -6.76
C TYR A 658 59.38 -21.09 -6.95
N PRO A 659 60.26 -21.90 -6.33
CA PRO A 659 61.69 -21.79 -6.54
C PRO A 659 62.07 -22.30 -7.95
N GLY A 660 62.99 -21.60 -8.63
CA GLY A 660 63.50 -22.01 -9.94
C GLY A 660 62.63 -21.54 -11.10
N THR A 661 62.59 -22.31 -12.20
CA THR A 661 61.95 -21.89 -13.47
C THR A 661 60.71 -22.71 -13.83
N THR A 662 60.19 -23.50 -12.89
CA THR A 662 59.01 -24.36 -13.09
C THR A 662 57.91 -23.96 -12.11
N TRP A 663 56.64 -24.12 -12.49
CA TRP A 663 55.47 -23.85 -11.63
C TRP A 663 55.03 -25.09 -10.83
N GLU A 664 55.99 -25.95 -10.51
CA GLU A 664 55.77 -27.25 -9.89
C GLU A 664 56.51 -27.35 -8.55
N GLY A 665 55.98 -28.18 -7.64
CA GLY A 665 56.54 -28.39 -6.32
C GLY A 665 55.87 -27.54 -5.23
N LYS A 666 56.52 -27.46 -4.05
CA LYS A 666 55.98 -26.74 -2.89
C LYS A 666 56.21 -25.22 -3.07
N PRO A 667 55.15 -24.38 -3.07
CA PRO A 667 55.32 -22.94 -3.16
C PRO A 667 56.00 -22.38 -1.91
N LEU A 668 56.80 -21.33 -2.09
CA LEU A 668 57.49 -20.62 -0.99
C LEU A 668 56.73 -19.38 -0.53
N VAL A 669 55.95 -18.75 -1.42
CA VAL A 669 55.05 -17.63 -1.11
C VAL A 669 53.70 -17.92 -1.75
N ASP A 670 52.64 -17.69 -0.99
CA ASP A 670 51.24 -17.83 -1.41
C ASP A 670 50.44 -16.77 -0.67
N TRP A 671 50.09 -15.69 -1.37
CA TRP A 671 49.36 -14.58 -0.79
C TRP A 671 48.51 -13.85 -1.84
N ARG A 672 47.73 -12.86 -1.40
CA ARG A 672 46.92 -12.04 -2.28
C ARG A 672 47.59 -10.70 -2.56
N GLU A 673 47.60 -10.33 -3.83
CA GLU A 673 48.10 -9.05 -4.33
C GLU A 673 46.91 -8.21 -4.80
N PRO A 674 46.78 -6.93 -4.39
CA PRO A 674 45.67 -6.09 -4.83
C PRO A 674 45.60 -5.92 -6.35
N GLN A 675 46.77 -5.84 -6.99
CA GLN A 675 46.96 -5.68 -8.43
C GLN A 675 48.31 -6.28 -8.84
N ILE A 676 48.47 -6.61 -10.13
CA ILE A 676 49.76 -6.96 -10.73
C ILE A 676 50.36 -5.69 -11.30
N ALA A 677 51.16 -4.98 -10.50
CA ALA A 677 51.85 -3.74 -10.88
C ALA A 677 53.02 -3.46 -9.94
N PHE A 678 54.20 -4.00 -10.23
CA PHE A 678 55.41 -3.88 -9.41
C PHE A 678 56.68 -3.96 -10.26
N THR A 679 57.83 -3.64 -9.65
CA THR A 679 59.15 -3.64 -10.30
C THR A 679 60.09 -4.66 -9.69
N TRP A 680 60.59 -5.59 -10.50
CA TRP A 680 61.61 -6.55 -10.07
C TRP A 680 63.03 -6.07 -10.42
N PRO A 681 64.05 -6.38 -9.59
CA PRO A 681 63.99 -7.24 -8.39
C PRO A 681 63.57 -6.53 -7.09
N ASP A 682 63.41 -5.21 -7.10
CA ASP A 682 63.23 -4.39 -5.88
C ASP A 682 62.01 -4.82 -5.04
N GLU A 683 60.93 -5.23 -5.70
CA GLU A 683 59.66 -5.65 -5.07
C GLU A 683 59.42 -7.17 -5.21
N ALA A 684 60.43 -7.95 -5.60
CA ALA A 684 60.29 -9.40 -5.81
C ALA A 684 60.16 -10.17 -4.48
N PRO A 685 59.13 -11.03 -4.28
CA PRO A 685 58.97 -11.80 -3.04
C PRO A 685 60.03 -12.88 -2.80
N LEU A 686 60.76 -13.29 -3.86
CA LEU A 686 61.81 -14.30 -3.83
C LEU A 686 63.05 -13.84 -4.62
N PRO A 687 64.26 -14.31 -4.25
CA PRO A 687 65.44 -14.10 -5.10
C PRO A 687 65.33 -14.89 -6.41
N ALA A 688 65.74 -14.28 -7.52
CA ALA A 688 65.79 -14.94 -8.82
C ALA A 688 66.81 -16.11 -8.85
N PRO A 689 66.56 -17.20 -9.60
CA PRO A 689 65.36 -17.45 -10.40
C PRO A 689 64.18 -17.99 -9.58
N PHE A 690 63.00 -17.44 -9.82
CA PHE A 690 61.73 -17.98 -9.36
C PHE A 690 60.69 -17.94 -10.49
N SER A 691 59.62 -18.72 -10.33
CA SER A 691 58.43 -18.67 -11.17
C SER A 691 57.22 -18.27 -10.33
N VAL A 692 56.22 -17.65 -10.96
CA VAL A 692 55.00 -17.24 -10.29
C VAL A 692 53.80 -17.55 -11.16
N GLU A 693 52.73 -18.00 -10.51
CA GLU A 693 51.40 -18.09 -11.08
C GLU A 693 50.45 -17.15 -10.32
N TRP A 694 49.88 -16.17 -11.02
CA TRP A 694 48.74 -15.41 -10.52
C TRP A 694 47.46 -16.04 -11.01
N SER A 695 46.50 -16.25 -10.11
CA SER A 695 45.15 -16.73 -10.43
C SER A 695 44.09 -15.91 -9.72
N GLY A 696 42.96 -15.71 -10.39
CA GLY A 696 41.81 -14.99 -9.86
C GLY A 696 40.68 -14.89 -10.88
N ILE A 697 39.72 -14.03 -10.59
CA ILE A 697 38.58 -13.70 -11.45
C ILE A 697 38.71 -12.24 -11.87
N LEU A 698 38.63 -11.98 -13.17
CA LEU A 698 38.47 -10.65 -13.74
C LEU A 698 36.99 -10.40 -14.01
N THR A 699 36.41 -9.36 -13.40
CA THR A 699 35.06 -8.92 -13.71
C THR A 699 35.08 -7.84 -14.78
N VAL A 700 34.28 -8.04 -15.82
CA VAL A 700 34.07 -7.12 -16.92
C VAL A 700 32.71 -6.45 -16.73
N GLU A 701 32.68 -5.12 -16.60
CA GLU A 701 31.43 -4.39 -16.29
C GLU A 701 30.49 -4.27 -17.51
N ALA A 702 31.05 -4.25 -18.72
CA ALA A 702 30.27 -4.07 -19.94
C ALA A 702 30.82 -4.95 -21.07
N TYR A 703 29.91 -5.49 -21.86
CA TYR A 703 30.28 -6.20 -23.08
C TYR A 703 31.05 -5.28 -24.03
N GLY A 704 32.14 -5.78 -24.59
CA GLY A 704 32.89 -5.05 -25.60
C GLY A 704 34.27 -5.61 -25.87
N ARG A 705 35.06 -4.82 -26.62
CA ARG A 705 36.40 -5.22 -27.02
C ARG A 705 37.44 -4.67 -26.05
N TYR A 706 38.19 -5.55 -25.41
CA TYR A 706 39.22 -5.20 -24.43
C TYR A 706 40.60 -5.54 -24.96
N GLN A 707 41.54 -4.62 -24.80
CA GLN A 707 42.96 -4.87 -25.02
C GLN A 707 43.67 -5.09 -23.68
N LEU A 708 44.29 -6.25 -23.50
CA LEU A 708 45.06 -6.59 -22.32
C LEU A 708 46.56 -6.43 -22.64
N GLU A 709 47.29 -5.74 -21.78
CA GLU A 709 48.73 -5.52 -21.89
C GLU A 709 49.40 -6.10 -20.64
N LEU A 710 50.32 -7.06 -20.83
CA LEU A 710 51.16 -7.59 -19.76
C LEU A 710 52.61 -7.19 -20.04
N ASP A 711 53.14 -6.29 -19.22
CA ASP A 711 54.57 -6.00 -19.15
C ASP A 711 55.23 -7.10 -18.27
N ALA A 712 56.27 -7.76 -18.76
CA ALA A 712 57.04 -8.73 -17.97
C ALA A 712 58.52 -8.78 -18.42
N PRO A 713 59.49 -8.91 -17.51
CA PRO A 713 60.92 -8.85 -17.85
C PRO A 713 61.47 -10.15 -18.45
N SER A 714 60.70 -11.24 -18.44
CA SER A 714 61.09 -12.58 -18.90
C SER A 714 59.86 -13.30 -19.47
N VAL A 715 59.93 -14.62 -19.62
CA VAL A 715 58.83 -15.44 -20.11
C VAL A 715 57.55 -15.18 -19.32
N ALA A 716 56.48 -14.84 -20.02
CA ALA A 716 55.16 -14.64 -19.44
C ALA A 716 54.05 -15.18 -20.36
N GLU A 717 53.00 -15.73 -19.76
CA GLU A 717 51.81 -16.27 -20.41
C GLU A 717 50.56 -15.68 -19.75
N LEU A 718 49.63 -15.16 -20.56
CA LEU A 718 48.36 -14.61 -20.13
C LEU A 718 47.22 -15.51 -20.61
N TYR A 719 46.46 -16.05 -19.67
CA TYR A 719 45.27 -16.87 -19.92
C TYR A 719 44.03 -16.13 -19.43
N LEU A 720 42.97 -16.19 -20.22
CA LEU A 720 41.63 -15.76 -19.84
C LEU A 720 40.63 -16.84 -20.22
N ASP A 721 39.74 -17.23 -19.30
CA ASP A 721 38.83 -18.37 -19.48
C ASP A 721 39.58 -19.62 -19.98
N GLU A 722 40.71 -19.89 -19.33
CA GLU A 722 41.66 -20.96 -19.66
C GLU A 722 42.19 -20.98 -21.12
N THR A 723 41.97 -19.90 -21.88
CA THR A 723 42.49 -19.72 -23.24
C THR A 723 43.78 -18.92 -23.20
N LEU A 724 44.86 -19.43 -23.77
CA LEU A 724 46.12 -18.69 -23.91
C LEU A 724 45.93 -17.51 -24.88
N LEU A 725 45.89 -16.29 -24.35
CA LEU A 725 45.69 -15.07 -25.14
C LEU A 725 47.00 -14.50 -25.69
N ALA A 726 48.06 -14.54 -24.90
CA ALA A 726 49.39 -14.05 -25.30
C ALA A 726 50.51 -14.75 -24.53
N ARG A 727 51.66 -14.91 -25.20
CA ARG A 727 52.91 -15.39 -24.63
C ARG A 727 54.07 -14.56 -25.16
N GLY A 728 55.03 -14.24 -24.29
CA GLY A 728 56.26 -13.54 -24.67
C GLY A 728 57.45 -14.03 -23.87
N GLU A 729 58.65 -13.66 -24.32
CA GLU A 729 59.93 -14.00 -23.68
C GLU A 729 60.59 -12.79 -22.98
N GLY A 730 59.84 -11.68 -22.86
CA GLY A 730 60.24 -10.43 -22.22
C GLY A 730 59.68 -9.19 -22.94
N GLY A 731 59.50 -8.09 -22.22
CA GLY A 731 58.87 -6.87 -22.70
C GLY A 731 57.34 -6.88 -22.55
N ARG A 732 56.66 -6.07 -23.37
CA ARG A 732 55.19 -5.99 -23.38
C ARG A 732 54.59 -7.02 -24.32
N ILE A 733 53.64 -7.80 -23.83
CA ILE A 733 52.74 -8.61 -24.66
C ILE A 733 51.33 -8.02 -24.63
N THR A 734 50.65 -8.09 -25.78
CA THR A 734 49.33 -7.50 -25.95
C THR A 734 48.38 -8.50 -26.59
N ALA A 735 47.20 -8.63 -26.01
CA ALA A 735 46.10 -9.42 -26.54
C ALA A 735 44.86 -8.56 -26.69
N THR A 736 43.97 -8.91 -27.62
CA THR A 736 42.65 -8.30 -27.74
C THR A 736 41.60 -9.39 -27.71
N ALA A 737 40.62 -9.25 -26.82
CA ALA A 737 39.52 -10.18 -26.67
C ALA A 737 38.20 -9.40 -26.65
N GLU A 738 37.16 -9.99 -27.19
CA GLU A 738 35.79 -9.52 -27.01
C GLU A 738 35.23 -10.24 -25.80
N LEU A 739 34.88 -9.47 -24.76
CA LEU A 739 34.50 -10.00 -23.46
C LEU A 739 33.03 -9.71 -23.19
N ALA A 740 32.32 -10.72 -22.68
CA ALA A 740 30.99 -10.56 -22.13
C ALA A 740 31.07 -9.75 -20.82
N ALA A 741 29.97 -9.11 -20.42
CA ALA A 741 29.89 -8.60 -19.05
C ALA A 741 29.84 -9.77 -18.06
N GLY A 742 30.44 -9.63 -16.88
CA GLY A 742 30.48 -10.67 -15.84
C GLY A 742 31.88 -11.18 -15.53
N ASN A 743 31.96 -12.35 -14.91
CA ASN A 743 33.19 -12.90 -14.34
C ASN A 743 33.93 -13.80 -15.33
N HIS A 744 35.24 -13.59 -15.49
CA HIS A 744 36.15 -14.38 -16.34
C HIS A 744 37.31 -14.94 -15.51
N THR A 745 37.78 -16.17 -15.77
CA THR A 745 38.98 -16.65 -15.05
C THR A 745 40.22 -15.97 -15.61
N LEU A 746 41.08 -15.48 -14.72
CA LEU A 746 42.35 -14.85 -15.06
C LEU A 746 43.49 -15.71 -14.51
N ARG A 747 44.40 -16.13 -15.37
CA ARG A 747 45.61 -16.86 -14.97
C ARG A 747 46.83 -16.33 -15.71
N ILE A 748 47.88 -15.97 -14.98
CA ILE A 748 49.13 -15.45 -15.53
C ILE A 748 50.29 -16.27 -14.99
N ARG A 749 51.19 -16.71 -15.86
CA ARG A 749 52.44 -17.37 -15.48
C ARG A 749 53.61 -16.49 -15.90
N ALA A 750 54.55 -16.24 -15.01
CA ALA A 750 55.76 -15.49 -15.33
C ALA A 750 57.01 -16.08 -14.68
N LEU A 751 58.16 -15.88 -15.33
CA LEU A 751 59.49 -16.14 -14.77
C LEU A 751 60.13 -14.84 -14.26
N SER A 752 60.90 -14.94 -13.19
CA SER A 752 61.62 -13.79 -12.62
C SER A 752 62.59 -13.17 -13.63
N GLY A 753 62.68 -11.84 -13.64
CA GLY A 753 63.65 -11.04 -14.41
C GLY A 753 63.76 -9.63 -13.83
N GLY A 754 64.62 -8.78 -14.39
CA GLY A 754 64.73 -7.37 -13.97
C GLY A 754 63.88 -6.47 -14.85
N GLY A 755 62.91 -5.74 -14.27
CA GLY A 755 62.02 -4.82 -14.99
C GLY A 755 60.61 -4.73 -14.39
N GLU A 756 59.75 -3.98 -15.07
CA GLU A 756 58.33 -3.81 -14.71
C GLU A 756 57.55 -5.11 -14.97
N VAL A 757 56.67 -5.46 -14.03
CA VAL A 757 55.63 -6.48 -14.19
C VAL A 757 54.29 -5.82 -13.94
N ALA A 758 53.49 -5.66 -14.98
CA ALA A 758 52.21 -4.95 -14.87
C ALA A 758 51.14 -5.53 -15.80
N LEU A 759 49.97 -5.83 -15.25
CA LEU A 759 48.76 -6.15 -16.01
C LEU A 759 47.90 -4.90 -16.16
N LYS A 760 47.79 -4.43 -17.40
CA LYS A 760 47.00 -3.27 -17.80
C LYS A 760 45.90 -3.71 -18.76
N TRP A 761 44.84 -2.92 -18.82
CA TRP A 761 43.76 -3.10 -19.78
C TRP A 761 43.36 -1.77 -20.42
N ARG A 762 42.76 -1.87 -21.60
CA ARG A 762 42.13 -0.75 -22.30
C ARG A 762 40.75 -1.21 -22.77
N PRO A 763 39.69 -0.84 -22.04
CA PRO A 763 38.31 -1.04 -22.48
C PRO A 763 38.04 -0.34 -23.82
N ASP A 764 37.00 -0.76 -24.53
CA ASP A 764 36.62 -0.12 -25.79
C ASP A 764 36.29 1.37 -25.56
N GLY A 765 36.82 2.24 -26.42
CA GLY A 765 36.72 3.69 -26.27
C GLY A 765 37.67 4.35 -25.26
N ALA A 766 38.46 3.60 -24.48
CA ALA A 766 39.46 4.18 -23.58
C ALA A 766 40.70 4.70 -24.36
N ALA A 767 41.20 5.87 -23.95
CA ALA A 767 42.31 6.56 -24.63
C ALA A 767 43.66 5.85 -24.43
N GLU A 768 43.93 5.36 -23.22
CA GLU A 768 45.19 4.70 -22.85
C GLU A 768 44.92 3.48 -21.98
N ALA A 769 45.88 2.53 -21.97
CA ALA A 769 45.81 1.37 -21.09
C ALA A 769 46.17 1.76 -19.64
N SER A 770 45.41 1.24 -18.67
CA SER A 770 45.64 1.47 -17.24
C SER A 770 45.73 0.16 -16.48
N PRO A 771 46.34 0.12 -15.28
CA PRO A 771 46.25 -1.05 -14.41
C PRO A 771 44.78 -1.45 -14.17
N ILE A 772 44.52 -2.75 -14.12
CA ILE A 772 43.17 -3.25 -13.82
C ILE A 772 42.84 -2.91 -12.36
N PRO A 773 41.73 -2.18 -12.08
CA PRO A 773 41.33 -1.86 -10.72
C PRO A 773 41.21 -3.08 -9.81
N SER A 774 41.64 -2.97 -8.54
CA SER A 774 41.63 -4.10 -7.61
C SER A 774 40.23 -4.66 -7.33
N TRP A 775 39.18 -3.84 -7.43
CA TRP A 775 37.79 -4.28 -7.22
C TRP A 775 37.18 -5.03 -8.39
N LEU A 776 37.87 -5.07 -9.54
CA LEU A 776 37.51 -5.92 -10.68
C LEU A 776 38.33 -7.22 -10.70
N LEU A 777 39.20 -7.42 -9.71
CA LEU A 777 39.95 -8.64 -9.51
C LEU A 777 39.46 -9.31 -8.23
N SER A 778 39.14 -10.61 -8.28
CA SER A 778 38.65 -11.35 -7.11
C SER A 778 39.34 -12.69 -6.93
N THR A 779 39.45 -13.13 -5.67
CA THR A 779 39.89 -14.48 -5.29
C THR A 779 38.70 -15.36 -4.86
N PRO A 780 38.88 -16.70 -4.72
CA PRO A 780 37.83 -17.58 -4.18
C PRO A 780 37.19 -17.04 -2.88
N PRO A 781 35.88 -17.24 -2.66
CA PRO A 781 34.98 -18.15 -3.38
C PRO A 781 34.32 -17.55 -4.64
N VAL A 782 34.74 -16.37 -5.09
CA VAL A 782 34.30 -15.80 -6.37
C VAL A 782 34.77 -16.70 -7.52
N SER A 783 33.89 -16.95 -8.49
CA SER A 783 34.13 -17.81 -9.64
C SER A 783 33.52 -17.19 -10.91
N ASN A 784 33.85 -17.73 -12.08
CA ASN A 784 33.23 -17.38 -13.36
C ASN A 784 31.98 -18.22 -13.67
N ASN A 785 31.42 -18.89 -12.66
CA ASN A 785 30.26 -19.75 -12.82
C ASN A 785 29.06 -19.00 -13.41
N GLY A 786 28.29 -19.68 -14.26
CA GLY A 786 27.15 -19.13 -14.98
C GLY A 786 27.07 -19.61 -16.42
N LEU A 787 26.15 -19.03 -17.19
CA LEU A 787 26.00 -19.28 -18.63
C LEU A 787 26.19 -17.99 -19.42
N LEU A 788 26.80 -18.10 -20.60
CA LEU A 788 26.94 -16.98 -21.52
C LEU A 788 25.60 -16.69 -22.21
N GLY A 789 24.94 -15.61 -21.81
CA GLY A 789 23.74 -15.06 -22.41
C GLY A 789 24.06 -14.10 -23.56
N ARG A 790 23.52 -14.38 -24.74
CA ARG A 790 23.54 -13.49 -25.91
C ARG A 790 22.18 -12.81 -26.03
N TYR A 791 22.15 -11.48 -25.91
CA TYR A 791 20.92 -10.70 -25.93
C TYR A 791 20.70 -10.07 -27.31
N PHE A 792 19.60 -10.41 -27.96
CA PHE A 792 19.29 -9.99 -29.32
C PHE A 792 18.16 -8.95 -29.30
N PRO A 793 18.29 -7.79 -29.96
CA PRO A 793 17.27 -6.74 -29.98
C PRO A 793 16.16 -7.04 -31.00
N ASN A 794 15.72 -8.30 -31.06
CA ASN A 794 14.69 -8.82 -31.95
C ASN A 794 14.05 -10.08 -31.36
N GLY A 795 12.94 -10.51 -31.96
CA GLY A 795 12.15 -11.66 -31.52
C GLY A 795 12.60 -13.03 -32.04
N ASP A 796 13.71 -13.15 -32.78
CA ASP A 796 14.03 -14.36 -33.55
C ASP A 796 15.48 -14.85 -33.36
N TRP A 797 16.17 -14.47 -32.28
CA TRP A 797 17.57 -14.80 -32.00
C TRP A 797 18.51 -14.51 -33.18
N GLN A 798 18.23 -13.46 -33.94
CA GLN A 798 19.00 -13.09 -35.13
C GLN A 798 20.08 -12.07 -34.79
N GLU A 799 21.24 -12.21 -35.44
CA GLU A 799 22.30 -11.21 -35.38
C GLU A 799 21.82 -9.83 -35.91
N PRO A 800 22.37 -8.72 -35.40
CA PRO A 800 23.46 -8.65 -34.44
C PRO A 800 23.00 -8.84 -32.98
N VAL A 801 23.86 -9.47 -32.16
CA VAL A 801 23.76 -9.41 -30.69
C VAL A 801 23.90 -7.95 -30.24
N ALA A 802 23.04 -7.51 -29.32
CA ALA A 802 23.14 -6.19 -28.69
C ALA A 802 24.23 -6.16 -27.62
N PHE A 803 24.24 -7.17 -26.74
CA PHE A 803 25.31 -7.41 -25.77
C PHE A 803 25.35 -8.87 -25.31
N MET A 804 26.47 -9.26 -24.70
CA MET A 804 26.64 -10.58 -24.06
C MET A 804 26.96 -10.42 -22.57
N GLN A 805 26.44 -11.31 -21.72
CA GLN A 805 26.81 -11.35 -20.31
C GLN A 805 26.85 -12.79 -19.78
N ILE A 806 27.64 -13.02 -18.74
CA ILE A 806 27.67 -14.29 -18.00
C ILE A 806 26.66 -14.17 -16.86
N ASP A 807 25.55 -14.88 -16.98
CA ASP A 807 24.49 -14.92 -15.98
C ASP A 807 24.76 -16.08 -15.02
N PRO A 808 25.07 -15.83 -13.73
CA PRO A 808 25.41 -16.89 -12.77
C PRO A 808 24.25 -17.86 -12.50
N ARG A 809 23.01 -17.43 -12.74
CA ARG A 809 21.77 -18.17 -12.47
C ARG A 809 20.73 -17.84 -13.55
N ILE A 810 19.85 -18.79 -13.84
CA ILE A 810 18.70 -18.57 -14.74
C ILE A 810 17.39 -18.63 -13.92
N ASN A 811 17.30 -17.73 -12.94
CA ASN A 811 16.12 -17.45 -12.13
C ASN A 811 15.96 -15.93 -12.07
N LEU A 812 15.64 -15.36 -13.22
CA LEU A 812 15.78 -13.95 -13.51
C LEU A 812 14.41 -13.29 -13.52
N TYR A 813 14.32 -12.11 -12.90
CA TYR A 813 13.23 -11.17 -13.06
C TYR A 813 13.83 -9.83 -13.41
N PHE A 814 13.33 -9.19 -14.46
CA PHE A 814 13.80 -7.87 -14.89
C PHE A 814 12.73 -6.82 -14.59
N HIS A 815 12.93 -6.03 -13.54
CA HIS A 815 12.09 -4.87 -13.27
C HIS A 815 12.31 -3.78 -14.33
N HIS A 816 13.58 -3.48 -14.61
CA HIS A 816 14.01 -2.68 -15.74
C HIS A 816 14.54 -3.60 -16.84
N LEU A 817 14.04 -3.42 -18.06
CA LEU A 817 14.35 -4.35 -19.14
C LEU A 817 15.78 -4.13 -19.67
N PRO A 818 16.52 -5.22 -19.94
CA PRO A 818 17.83 -5.13 -20.57
C PRO A 818 17.73 -4.61 -22.01
N LEU A 819 16.63 -4.91 -22.72
CA LEU A 819 16.34 -4.44 -24.06
C LEU A 819 14.84 -4.10 -24.22
N PRO A 820 14.46 -3.17 -25.11
CA PRO A 820 13.06 -2.96 -25.46
C PRO A 820 12.44 -4.21 -26.08
N ARG A 821 11.19 -4.53 -25.71
CA ARG A 821 10.46 -5.67 -26.31
C ARG A 821 10.11 -5.40 -27.79
N PRO A 822 10.07 -6.45 -28.64
CA PRO A 822 10.48 -7.81 -28.32
C PRO A 822 12.01 -7.96 -28.36
N TYR A 823 12.56 -8.75 -27.44
CA TYR A 823 13.96 -9.18 -27.46
C TYR A 823 14.05 -10.68 -27.17
N THR A 824 15.17 -11.29 -27.50
CA THR A 824 15.42 -12.71 -27.26
C THR A 824 16.78 -12.91 -26.61
N VAL A 825 16.93 -13.99 -25.86
CA VAL A 825 18.18 -14.35 -25.18
C VAL A 825 18.49 -15.82 -25.47
N GLU A 826 19.76 -16.11 -25.77
CA GLU A 826 20.27 -17.47 -25.83
C GLU A 826 21.40 -17.63 -24.81
N TRP A 827 21.20 -18.49 -23.81
CA TRP A 827 22.24 -18.87 -22.86
C TRP A 827 22.91 -20.16 -23.28
N THR A 828 24.24 -20.21 -23.19
CA THR A 828 25.05 -21.38 -23.55
C THR A 828 26.17 -21.63 -22.55
N GLY A 829 26.55 -22.89 -22.36
CA GLY A 829 27.65 -23.28 -21.49
C GLY A 829 27.65 -24.78 -21.18
N LYS A 830 28.23 -25.13 -20.04
CA LYS A 830 28.25 -26.49 -19.50
C LYS A 830 27.48 -26.57 -18.18
N ILE A 831 26.88 -27.73 -17.93
CA ILE A 831 26.34 -28.10 -16.63
C ILE A 831 27.11 -29.28 -16.03
N ALA A 832 27.45 -29.21 -14.75
CA ALA A 832 28.09 -30.30 -14.01
C ALA A 832 27.09 -31.31 -13.45
N ILE A 833 27.35 -32.58 -13.72
CA ILE A 833 26.60 -33.74 -13.25
C ILE A 833 27.51 -34.57 -12.34
N PRO A 834 27.38 -34.43 -11.00
CA PRO A 834 28.27 -35.10 -10.05
C PRO A 834 27.91 -36.57 -9.79
N GLN A 835 26.69 -36.99 -10.14
CA GLN A 835 26.24 -38.37 -10.03
C GLN A 835 25.50 -38.79 -11.30
N ALA A 836 25.75 -40.00 -11.80
CA ALA A 836 25.05 -40.51 -12.96
C ALA A 836 23.59 -40.85 -12.59
N GLY A 837 22.65 -40.59 -13.51
CA GLY A 837 21.25 -40.95 -13.32
C GLY A 837 20.27 -40.12 -14.14
N ASN A 838 18.98 -40.28 -13.82
CA ASN A 838 17.91 -39.54 -14.48
C ASN A 838 17.69 -38.18 -13.80
N TYR A 839 18.01 -37.11 -14.51
CA TYR A 839 17.78 -35.73 -14.10
C TYR A 839 16.49 -35.20 -14.73
N GLY A 840 15.63 -34.58 -13.93
CA GLY A 840 14.56 -33.71 -14.45
C GLY A 840 15.12 -32.31 -14.70
N PHE A 841 14.82 -31.70 -15.83
CA PHE A 841 15.07 -30.28 -16.10
C PHE A 841 13.75 -29.61 -16.37
N GLY A 842 13.48 -28.49 -15.70
CA GLY A 842 12.22 -27.77 -15.84
C GLY A 842 12.41 -26.27 -16.04
N VAL A 843 11.48 -25.66 -16.75
CA VAL A 843 11.49 -24.24 -17.07
C VAL A 843 10.09 -23.64 -16.90
N GLU A 844 10.03 -22.42 -16.38
CA GLU A 844 8.82 -21.58 -16.28
C GLU A 844 9.19 -20.16 -16.71
N SER A 845 8.43 -19.57 -17.62
CA SER A 845 8.67 -18.20 -18.11
C SER A 845 7.38 -17.54 -18.58
N ILE A 846 7.34 -16.20 -18.63
CA ILE A 846 6.16 -15.44 -19.11
C ILE A 846 5.95 -15.59 -20.62
N ASP A 847 7.01 -15.66 -21.38
CA ASP A 847 6.97 -15.85 -22.82
C ASP A 847 7.77 -17.12 -23.16
N ASP A 848 7.95 -17.41 -24.44
CA ASP A 848 8.48 -18.69 -24.91
C ASP A 848 9.89 -18.99 -24.40
N SER A 849 10.09 -20.19 -23.84
CA SER A 849 11.42 -20.70 -23.49
C SER A 849 11.64 -22.15 -23.85
N GLU A 850 12.89 -22.50 -24.10
CA GLU A 850 13.33 -23.86 -24.48
C GLU A 850 14.63 -24.20 -23.77
N VAL A 851 14.76 -25.43 -23.25
CA VAL A 851 15.95 -25.96 -22.59
C VAL A 851 16.47 -27.17 -23.34
N TYR A 852 17.75 -27.15 -23.70
CA TYR A 852 18.45 -28.21 -24.39
C TYR A 852 19.60 -28.73 -23.53
N ILE A 853 19.74 -30.06 -23.44
CA ILE A 853 20.89 -30.74 -22.82
C ILE A 853 21.51 -31.67 -23.87
N ASP A 854 22.82 -31.56 -24.11
CA ASP A 854 23.55 -32.28 -25.15
C ASP A 854 22.87 -32.21 -26.54
N GLY A 855 22.32 -31.03 -26.85
CA GLY A 855 21.61 -30.76 -28.10
C GLY A 855 20.18 -31.31 -28.18
N LYS A 856 19.71 -32.05 -27.17
CA LYS A 856 18.34 -32.58 -27.10
C LYS A 856 17.44 -31.60 -26.34
N LEU A 857 16.30 -31.21 -26.93
CA LEU A 857 15.25 -30.46 -26.22
C LEU A 857 14.70 -31.32 -25.07
N VAL A 858 14.84 -30.83 -23.84
CA VAL A 858 14.38 -31.52 -22.63
C VAL A 858 13.15 -30.88 -22.01
N ALA A 859 13.00 -29.57 -22.08
CA ALA A 859 11.82 -28.85 -21.58
C ALA A 859 11.53 -27.62 -22.42
N SER A 860 10.28 -27.19 -22.50
CA SER A 860 9.88 -25.96 -23.18
C SER A 860 8.61 -25.37 -22.56
N SER A 861 8.59 -24.06 -22.36
CA SER A 861 7.40 -23.33 -21.95
C SER A 861 6.93 -22.46 -23.13
N PRO A 862 6.06 -22.96 -24.03
CA PRO A 862 5.59 -22.22 -25.20
C PRO A 862 4.45 -21.24 -24.87
N GLU A 863 3.79 -21.42 -23.72
CA GLU A 863 2.68 -20.60 -23.23
C GLU A 863 3.07 -19.89 -21.94
N SER A 864 2.47 -18.71 -21.71
CA SER A 864 2.83 -17.85 -20.58
C SER A 864 2.65 -18.54 -19.22
N ASN A 865 3.71 -18.50 -18.41
CA ASN A 865 3.76 -18.92 -17.01
C ASN A 865 3.42 -20.40 -16.78
N GLN A 866 3.68 -21.24 -17.79
CA GLN A 866 3.52 -22.68 -17.69
C GLN A 866 4.85 -23.34 -17.31
N TYR A 867 4.85 -24.16 -16.26
CA TYR A 867 5.98 -25.02 -15.95
C TYR A 867 5.96 -26.26 -16.86
N ASP A 868 7.08 -26.54 -17.53
CA ASP A 868 7.32 -27.81 -18.22
C ASP A 868 8.57 -28.47 -17.66
N GLU A 869 8.61 -29.80 -17.63
CA GLU A 869 9.75 -30.59 -17.14
C GLU A 869 9.92 -31.86 -17.96
N GLY A 870 11.13 -32.11 -18.43
CA GLY A 870 11.50 -33.38 -19.04
C GLY A 870 12.69 -34.03 -18.36
N THR A 871 12.79 -35.35 -18.53
CA THR A 871 13.81 -36.17 -17.91
C THR A 871 14.83 -36.66 -18.95
N ILE A 872 16.11 -36.62 -18.58
CA ILE A 872 17.22 -37.15 -19.38
C ILE A 872 18.19 -37.93 -18.48
N HIS A 873 18.74 -39.04 -19.00
CA HIS A 873 19.79 -39.78 -18.33
C HIS A 873 21.15 -39.14 -18.64
N LEU A 874 21.95 -38.85 -17.63
CA LEU A 874 23.26 -38.23 -17.76
C LEU A 874 24.31 -39.04 -16.99
N ASP A 875 25.51 -39.11 -17.56
CA ASP A 875 26.69 -39.71 -16.92
C ASP A 875 27.38 -38.67 -16.01
N VAL A 876 28.32 -39.11 -15.18
CA VAL A 876 29.13 -38.17 -14.38
C VAL A 876 30.03 -37.36 -15.32
N GLY A 877 29.94 -36.03 -15.25
CA GLY A 877 30.77 -35.15 -16.08
C GLY A 877 30.12 -33.81 -16.39
N LEU A 878 30.67 -33.11 -17.39
CA LEU A 878 30.14 -31.87 -17.92
C LEU A 878 29.33 -32.14 -19.18
N HIS A 879 28.11 -31.60 -19.23
CA HIS A 879 27.18 -31.73 -20.34
C HIS A 879 26.89 -30.36 -20.96
N ASP A 880 26.57 -30.32 -22.26
CA ASP A 880 26.19 -29.07 -22.91
C ASP A 880 24.81 -28.63 -22.44
N ILE A 881 24.66 -27.36 -22.07
CA ILE A 881 23.37 -26.75 -21.78
C ILE A 881 23.15 -25.52 -22.67
N ARG A 882 21.97 -25.44 -23.27
CA ARG A 882 21.53 -24.27 -24.04
C ARG A 882 20.10 -23.93 -23.70
N ILE A 883 19.83 -22.65 -23.47
CA ILE A 883 18.50 -22.15 -23.14
C ILE A 883 18.16 -21.02 -24.11
N ARG A 884 16.94 -21.03 -24.63
CA ARG A 884 16.39 -19.92 -25.41
C ARG A 884 15.21 -19.32 -24.65
N PHE A 885 15.12 -18.00 -24.70
CA PHE A 885 14.01 -17.26 -24.12
C PHE A 885 13.65 -16.08 -25.02
N GLY A 886 12.36 -15.92 -25.31
CA GLY A 886 11.82 -14.72 -25.95
C GLY A 886 11.08 -13.90 -24.91
N ASP A 887 11.29 -12.59 -24.90
CA ASP A 887 10.49 -11.64 -24.12
C ASP A 887 9.74 -10.71 -25.08
N ARG A 888 8.40 -10.80 -25.07
CA ARG A 888 7.53 -10.29 -26.13
C ARG A 888 6.33 -9.52 -25.61
N THR A 889 5.76 -9.90 -24.47
CA THR A 889 4.40 -9.45 -24.10
C THR A 889 4.34 -8.62 -22.81
N ASN A 890 4.71 -9.21 -21.68
CA ASN A 890 4.44 -8.70 -20.33
C ASN A 890 5.75 -8.64 -19.52
N HIS A 891 5.71 -8.38 -18.20
CA HIS A 891 6.90 -8.40 -17.33
C HIS A 891 7.76 -9.66 -17.53
N THR A 892 9.05 -9.54 -17.27
CA THR A 892 9.99 -10.59 -17.62
C THR A 892 10.28 -11.46 -16.42
N HIS A 893 10.04 -12.76 -16.53
CA HIS A 893 10.74 -13.72 -15.69
C HIS A 893 11.04 -15.00 -16.46
N ILE A 894 12.11 -15.68 -16.04
CA ILE A 894 12.44 -17.05 -16.42
C ILE A 894 13.06 -17.76 -15.22
N ASN A 895 12.57 -18.96 -14.92
CA ASN A 895 13.06 -19.81 -13.85
C ASN A 895 13.45 -21.18 -14.39
N LEU A 896 14.70 -21.57 -14.12
CA LEU A 896 15.25 -22.86 -14.49
C LEU A 896 15.45 -23.73 -13.25
N TYR A 897 15.03 -24.98 -13.37
CA TYR A 897 15.07 -25.96 -12.30
C TYR A 897 15.72 -27.25 -12.76
N TRP A 898 16.29 -27.98 -11.81
CA TRP A 898 16.63 -29.39 -12.00
C TRP A 898 16.06 -30.25 -10.86
N ARG A 899 15.93 -31.55 -11.11
CA ARG A 899 15.63 -32.57 -10.12
C ARG A 899 16.67 -33.67 -10.25
N PRO A 900 17.76 -33.62 -9.46
CA PRO A 900 18.77 -34.66 -9.45
C PRO A 900 18.23 -36.02 -8.97
N PRO A 901 18.85 -37.15 -9.36
CA PRO A 901 18.44 -38.48 -8.91
C PRO A 901 18.39 -38.60 -7.39
N GLY A 902 17.21 -38.88 -6.82
CA GLY A 902 17.03 -39.01 -5.37
C GLY A 902 16.95 -37.68 -4.60
N HIS A 903 16.90 -36.54 -5.28
CA HIS A 903 16.72 -35.22 -4.69
C HIS A 903 15.43 -34.54 -5.18
N ASP A 904 14.97 -33.53 -4.43
CA ASP A 904 13.82 -32.72 -4.80
C ASP A 904 14.15 -31.70 -5.90
N LYS A 905 13.10 -31.11 -6.50
CA LYS A 905 13.25 -30.03 -7.48
C LYS A 905 13.85 -28.80 -6.81
N THR A 906 14.94 -28.27 -7.34
CA THR A 906 15.55 -27.02 -6.89
C THR A 906 15.93 -26.14 -8.08
N PRO A 907 16.07 -24.81 -7.89
CA PRO A 907 16.76 -23.96 -8.86
C PRO A 907 18.16 -24.51 -9.15
N ILE A 908 18.65 -24.39 -10.38
CA ILE A 908 19.99 -24.85 -10.71
C ILE A 908 21.00 -23.87 -10.05
N PRO A 909 21.87 -24.35 -9.14
CA PRO A 909 22.85 -23.50 -8.48
C PRO A 909 23.92 -23.03 -9.48
N SER A 910 24.47 -21.83 -9.25
CA SER A 910 25.54 -21.29 -10.09
C SER A 910 26.74 -22.23 -10.18
N GLU A 911 27.05 -22.93 -9.10
CA GLU A 911 28.12 -23.92 -8.95
C GLU A 911 28.02 -25.10 -9.91
N ALA A 912 26.83 -25.34 -10.48
CA ALA A 912 26.63 -26.35 -11.50
C ALA A 912 26.85 -25.80 -12.92
N LEU A 913 26.98 -24.49 -13.13
CA LEU A 913 26.97 -23.84 -14.44
C LEU A 913 28.32 -23.23 -14.77
N PHE A 914 28.82 -23.47 -15.98
CA PHE A 914 30.10 -22.94 -16.46
C PHE A 914 29.95 -22.31 -17.84
N PRO A 915 30.50 -21.10 -18.07
CA PRO A 915 30.44 -20.47 -19.39
C PRO A 915 31.33 -21.20 -20.40
N PRO A 916 31.23 -20.90 -21.70
CA PRO A 916 32.18 -21.34 -22.71
C PRO A 916 33.62 -20.91 -22.36
N MET A 917 34.54 -21.86 -22.25
CA MET A 917 35.96 -21.59 -21.95
C MET A 917 36.91 -22.54 -22.69
N GLY A 918 38.20 -22.19 -22.73
CA GLY A 918 39.23 -22.87 -23.53
C GLY A 918 39.57 -24.28 -23.06
N SER A 919 39.46 -24.53 -21.75
CA SER A 919 39.61 -25.85 -21.13
C SER A 919 38.74 -25.97 -19.88
N TYR A 920 38.19 -27.16 -19.65
CA TYR A 920 37.43 -27.52 -18.45
C TYR A 920 38.17 -28.48 -17.53
N GLU A 921 39.43 -28.81 -17.82
CA GLU A 921 40.21 -29.82 -17.08
C GLU A 921 40.46 -29.43 -15.62
N SER A 922 40.42 -28.14 -15.29
CA SER A 922 40.59 -27.63 -13.93
C SER A 922 39.35 -27.84 -13.05
N ILE A 923 38.19 -28.19 -13.63
CA ILE A 923 36.96 -28.43 -12.87
C ILE A 923 36.96 -29.87 -12.36
N ALA A 924 37.21 -30.02 -11.08
CA ALA A 924 37.03 -31.28 -10.37
C ALA A 924 35.55 -31.44 -9.99
N ILE A 925 34.80 -32.22 -10.78
CA ILE A 925 33.38 -32.50 -10.51
C ILE A 925 33.14 -33.13 -9.12
N SER A 926 34.11 -33.89 -8.62
CA SER A 926 34.09 -34.48 -7.27
C SER A 926 34.09 -33.45 -6.14
N ASP A 927 34.56 -32.23 -6.42
CA ASP A 927 34.77 -31.18 -5.42
C ASP A 927 33.57 -30.21 -5.38
N LEU A 928 32.60 -30.37 -6.28
CA LEU A 928 31.38 -29.58 -6.34
C LEU A 928 30.36 -30.09 -5.32
N ASN A 929 30.18 -29.34 -4.23
CA ASN A 929 29.14 -29.61 -3.23
C ASN A 929 27.76 -29.11 -3.70
N LEU A 930 27.16 -29.80 -4.68
CA LEU A 930 25.87 -29.40 -5.29
C LEU A 930 24.63 -29.91 -4.54
N PHE A 931 24.81 -30.82 -3.57
CA PHE A 931 23.70 -31.51 -2.89
C PHE A 931 23.70 -31.35 -1.36
N GLU A 932 24.75 -30.81 -0.77
CA GLU A 932 24.79 -30.53 0.67
C GLU A 932 24.29 -29.11 0.94
N PRO A 933 23.41 -28.89 1.94
CA PRO A 933 23.10 -27.54 2.40
C PRO A 933 24.39 -26.88 2.92
N LEU A 934 24.59 -25.59 2.62
CA LEU A 934 25.68 -24.80 3.21
C LEU A 934 25.69 -25.00 4.73
N GLN A 935 26.71 -25.70 5.25
CA GLN A 935 26.94 -25.78 6.68
C GLN A 935 27.45 -24.41 7.14
N VAL A 936 26.54 -23.61 7.68
CA VAL A 936 26.92 -22.42 8.44
C VAL A 936 27.55 -22.93 9.74
N GLU A 937 28.87 -22.81 9.88
CA GLU A 937 29.47 -22.86 11.21
C GLU A 937 28.80 -21.76 12.03
N ASP A 938 28.11 -22.18 13.09
CA ASP A 938 27.31 -21.35 13.97
C ASP A 938 28.23 -20.29 14.62
N SER A 939 28.39 -19.15 13.95
CA SER A 939 29.12 -18.00 14.47
C SER A 939 28.31 -17.47 15.65
N GLY A 940 28.73 -17.88 16.85
CA GLY A 940 27.96 -17.77 18.08
C GLY A 940 27.40 -16.38 18.35
N VAL A 941 26.16 -16.14 17.92
CA VAL A 941 25.25 -15.12 18.44
C VAL A 941 23.82 -15.67 18.30
N LEU A 942 23.32 -16.24 19.40
CA LEU A 942 21.93 -16.29 19.89
C LEU A 942 21.71 -17.56 20.75
N ALA A 943 22.47 -17.67 21.85
CA ALA A 943 22.02 -18.47 22.98
C ALA A 943 20.83 -17.76 23.65
N GLY A 944 19.64 -17.92 23.07
CA GLY A 944 18.45 -17.22 23.54
C GLY A 944 17.12 -17.63 22.89
N ALA A 945 17.03 -18.80 22.26
CA ALA A 945 15.75 -19.39 21.85
C ALA A 945 15.88 -20.90 21.60
N ALA A 946 16.26 -21.68 22.61
CA ALA A 946 16.16 -23.13 22.56
C ALA A 946 15.29 -23.62 23.72
N ASP A 947 13.98 -23.69 23.49
CA ASP A 947 13.16 -24.74 24.11
C ASP A 947 11.91 -25.08 23.29
N GLY A 948 12.04 -25.02 21.96
CA GLY A 948 11.09 -25.62 21.05
C GLY A 948 11.85 -26.62 20.19
N GLN A 949 11.92 -27.89 20.62
CA GLN A 949 12.24 -28.97 19.69
C GLN A 949 11.29 -28.84 18.50
N VAL A 950 11.81 -28.42 17.34
CA VAL A 950 11.12 -28.60 16.07
C VAL A 950 11.01 -30.10 15.91
N ARG A 951 9.83 -30.63 16.24
CA ARG A 951 9.52 -32.03 15.96
C ARG A 951 9.60 -32.19 14.45
N PRO A 952 10.23 -33.25 13.93
CA PRO A 952 10.06 -33.63 12.54
C PRO A 952 8.56 -33.70 12.30
N VAL A 953 8.05 -32.83 11.43
CA VAL A 953 6.66 -32.92 10.98
C VAL A 953 6.69 -34.02 9.94
N ASP A 954 6.03 -35.14 10.22
CA ASP A 954 5.81 -36.17 9.20
C ASP A 954 5.03 -35.51 8.05
N ILE A 955 5.70 -35.30 6.91
CA ILE A 955 5.09 -34.72 5.73
C ILE A 955 4.30 -35.82 5.03
N GLU A 956 2.98 -35.79 5.19
CA GLU A 956 2.07 -36.67 4.45
C GLU A 956 1.63 -35.98 3.16
N VAL A 957 1.93 -36.60 2.01
CA VAL A 957 1.42 -36.13 0.72
C VAL A 957 -0.06 -36.50 0.60
N LEU A 958 -0.91 -35.53 0.91
CA LEU A 958 -2.37 -35.70 0.86
C LEU A 958 -2.91 -35.91 -0.55
N ARG A 959 -2.30 -35.29 -1.57
CA ARG A 959 -2.76 -35.37 -2.97
C ARG A 959 -1.71 -34.96 -4.00
N ARG A 960 -1.84 -35.48 -5.22
CA ARG A 960 -0.97 -35.18 -6.38
C ARG A 960 -1.72 -34.84 -7.68
N ASP A 961 -3.04 -35.00 -7.72
CA ASP A 961 -3.91 -34.83 -8.91
C ASP A 961 -4.54 -33.43 -9.00
N LEU A 962 -3.83 -32.41 -8.54
CA LEU A 962 -4.15 -30.99 -8.80
C LEU A 962 -3.37 -30.54 -10.05
N VAL A 963 -3.99 -29.72 -10.91
CA VAL A 963 -3.44 -29.40 -12.24
C VAL A 963 -2.42 -28.26 -12.18
N ASP A 964 -2.75 -27.15 -11.51
CA ASP A 964 -1.82 -26.05 -11.20
C ASP A 964 -2.29 -25.31 -9.94
N PRO A 965 -2.04 -25.85 -8.73
CA PRO A 965 -2.44 -25.22 -7.48
C PRO A 965 -1.61 -23.97 -7.17
N ARG A 966 -2.23 -22.79 -7.23
CA ARG A 966 -1.56 -21.48 -7.05
C ARG A 966 -1.75 -20.84 -5.67
N GLY A 967 -2.69 -21.34 -4.88
CA GLY A 967 -3.02 -20.76 -3.56
C GLY A 967 -3.68 -21.79 -2.64
N MET A 968 -3.50 -21.60 -1.33
CA MET A 968 -4.04 -22.51 -0.33
C MET A 968 -4.42 -21.78 0.95
N ALA A 969 -5.63 -22.04 1.45
CA ALA A 969 -6.09 -21.62 2.77
C ALA A 969 -6.52 -22.83 3.60
N VAL A 970 -6.29 -22.79 4.90
CA VAL A 970 -6.84 -23.76 5.84
C VAL A 970 -7.98 -23.11 6.61
N GLY A 971 -9.20 -23.56 6.33
CA GLY A 971 -10.40 -23.10 7.01
C GLY A 971 -10.61 -23.76 8.39
N PRO A 972 -11.68 -23.35 9.09
CA PRO A 972 -12.11 -23.97 10.34
C PRO A 972 -12.32 -25.48 10.16
N GLU A 973 -11.99 -26.28 11.17
CA GLU A 973 -12.05 -27.76 11.15
C GLU A 973 -10.96 -28.45 10.28
N GLY A 974 -9.94 -27.71 9.83
CA GLY A 974 -8.81 -28.28 9.09
C GLY A 974 -9.09 -28.54 7.60
N ARG A 975 -10.17 -27.95 7.07
CA ARG A 975 -10.47 -28.06 5.63
C ARG A 975 -9.47 -27.25 4.84
N ILE A 976 -8.92 -27.84 3.80
CA ILE A 976 -7.89 -27.21 2.97
C ILE A 976 -8.57 -26.76 1.67
N PHE A 977 -8.53 -25.47 1.40
CA PHE A 977 -9.01 -24.87 0.17
C PHE A 977 -7.80 -24.66 -0.71
N VAL A 978 -7.79 -25.27 -1.89
CA VAL A 978 -6.71 -25.13 -2.86
C VAL A 978 -7.29 -24.54 -4.13
N THR A 979 -6.82 -23.35 -4.52
CA THR A 979 -7.13 -22.75 -5.81
C THR A 979 -6.25 -23.41 -6.87
N ASP A 980 -6.88 -24.22 -7.71
CA ASP A 980 -6.26 -24.95 -8.81
C ASP A 980 -6.49 -24.16 -10.09
N ALA A 981 -5.50 -23.35 -10.45
CA ALA A 981 -5.56 -22.45 -11.60
C ALA A 981 -5.68 -23.22 -12.91
N GLY A 982 -4.95 -24.32 -13.03
CA GLY A 982 -4.89 -25.16 -14.23
C GLY A 982 -6.20 -25.90 -14.47
N ALA A 983 -6.90 -26.28 -13.41
CA ALA A 983 -8.25 -26.85 -13.51
C ALA A 983 -9.37 -25.79 -13.43
N GLN A 984 -9.01 -24.50 -13.34
CA GLN A 984 -9.96 -23.39 -13.20
C GLN A 984 -11.00 -23.65 -12.09
N GLU A 985 -10.54 -24.23 -10.98
CA GLU A 985 -11.40 -24.62 -9.87
C GLU A 985 -10.78 -24.30 -8.51
N VAL A 986 -11.61 -24.26 -7.48
CA VAL A 986 -11.16 -24.31 -6.09
C VAL A 986 -11.56 -25.65 -5.52
N VAL A 987 -10.58 -26.45 -5.13
CA VAL A 987 -10.80 -27.75 -4.53
C VAL A 987 -10.77 -27.63 -3.01
N ILE A 988 -11.83 -28.12 -2.38
CA ILE A 988 -11.98 -28.17 -0.93
C ILE A 988 -11.67 -29.60 -0.50
N LEU A 989 -10.64 -29.76 0.32
CA LEU A 989 -10.16 -31.02 0.86
C LEU A 989 -10.50 -31.14 2.34
N ALA A 990 -10.73 -32.38 2.78
CA ALA A 990 -10.65 -32.74 4.18
C ALA A 990 -9.18 -32.77 4.65
N PRO A 991 -8.93 -32.76 5.98
CA PRO A 991 -7.57 -32.83 6.52
C PRO A 991 -6.75 -34.05 6.05
N ASP A 992 -7.42 -35.13 5.65
CA ASP A 992 -6.83 -36.37 5.13
C ASP A 992 -6.65 -36.36 3.59
N GLY A 993 -6.88 -35.23 2.93
CA GLY A 993 -6.70 -35.07 1.49
C GLY A 993 -7.90 -35.46 0.63
N GLN A 994 -8.98 -35.98 1.20
CA GLN A 994 -10.17 -36.32 0.41
C GLN A 994 -10.86 -35.07 -0.15
N ILE A 995 -11.23 -35.11 -1.43
CA ILE A 995 -12.00 -34.05 -2.07
C ILE A 995 -13.42 -34.02 -1.49
N LEU A 996 -13.72 -32.96 -0.73
CA LEU A 996 -15.06 -32.69 -0.25
C LEU A 996 -15.90 -31.99 -1.31
N LYS A 997 -15.29 -31.09 -2.08
CA LYS A 997 -15.99 -30.30 -3.10
C LYS A 997 -15.03 -29.69 -4.11
N LYS A 998 -15.50 -29.52 -5.35
CA LYS A 998 -14.85 -28.69 -6.37
C LYS A 998 -15.77 -27.51 -6.70
N LEU A 999 -15.20 -26.31 -6.76
CA LEU A 999 -15.90 -25.09 -7.15
C LEU A 999 -15.36 -24.66 -8.51
N THR A 1000 -16.18 -24.58 -9.54
CA THR A 1000 -15.74 -24.21 -10.89
C THR A 1000 -16.14 -22.78 -11.29
N GLY A 1001 -16.47 -21.92 -10.31
CA GLY A 1001 -16.96 -20.55 -10.54
C GLY A 1001 -18.45 -20.45 -10.95
N GLY A 1002 -19.12 -21.56 -11.26
CA GLY A 1002 -20.55 -21.57 -11.62
C GLY A 1002 -20.82 -20.81 -12.92
N ASP A 1003 -21.77 -19.86 -12.92
CA ASP A 1003 -22.14 -19.07 -14.10
C ASP A 1003 -21.01 -18.12 -14.58
N ALA A 1004 -19.99 -17.90 -13.75
CA ALA A 1004 -18.77 -17.16 -14.07
C ALA A 1004 -17.57 -18.05 -13.75
N PRO A 1005 -17.13 -18.93 -14.68
CA PRO A 1005 -16.06 -19.86 -14.42
C PRO A 1005 -14.79 -19.13 -13.99
N PHE A 1006 -14.04 -19.74 -13.07
CA PHE A 1006 -12.76 -19.16 -12.68
C PHE A 1006 -11.85 -19.12 -13.91
N ARG A 1007 -11.20 -17.98 -14.16
CA ARG A 1007 -10.23 -17.87 -15.26
C ARG A 1007 -8.84 -18.29 -14.82
N GLU A 1008 -8.44 -17.81 -13.64
CA GLU A 1008 -7.13 -18.05 -13.06
C GLU A 1008 -7.22 -17.80 -11.53
N PRO A 1009 -7.75 -18.77 -10.77
CA PRO A 1009 -7.80 -18.65 -9.32
C PRO A 1009 -6.38 -18.76 -8.75
N VAL A 1010 -5.79 -17.62 -8.39
CA VAL A 1010 -4.37 -17.52 -7.98
C VAL A 1010 -4.14 -17.52 -6.48
N ASP A 1011 -5.16 -17.23 -5.66
CA ASP A 1011 -5.01 -17.15 -4.21
C ASP A 1011 -6.30 -17.57 -3.47
N ALA A 1012 -6.12 -18.17 -2.30
CA ALA A 1012 -7.18 -18.56 -1.37
C ALA A 1012 -6.81 -17.99 0.01
N ALA A 1013 -7.68 -17.14 0.57
CA ALA A 1013 -7.51 -16.51 1.89
C ALA A 1013 -8.63 -16.92 2.86
#